data_AF-A0A1Q7JW65-F1
#
_entry.id   AF-A0A1Q7JW65-F1
#
_cell.length_a   1.000
_cell.length_b   1.000
_cell.length_c   1.000
_cell.angle_alpha   90.00
_cell.angle_beta   90.00
_cell.angle_gamma   90.00
#
_symmetry.space_group_name_H-M   'P 1'
#
loop_
_entity.id
_entity.type
_entity.pdbx_description
1 polymer ?
#
loop_
_entity_poly.entity_id
_entity_poly.type
_entity_poly.pdbx_seq_one_letter_code
_entity_poly.pdbx_strand_id
1 'polypeptide(L)'
;MNVVDTRVPDARAPLRLLKVVPTLLCGGTENQVMALCRSLNHGRTDLEMACLRRLGPFVKEIDDRRIPLAEYPIESFYSLNALAQQAKFARHLTRRRTQIVHAYNFYGNVFAVPPARLAGTPVVIASIRDLGLYLTPMQKRVQRYVCKLADRVLVNADAVKDWLVRDGYAPEKIVVIPNGVDVSRFSAPREPSRLRCELELPPDVPLVAVVSRLTRLKGLEQFLEAAALVGQRFPQARFLVVGETPPHDPTYLDDLKALAGRLCIGDRVIFTGLRSDVPALLANVTVSVMPSLNEALSNALLESMAAGAPIVATRVGGTPEVLTDGKTGLLVPAADVPSLATSIARLLDAPILAAQLGRAARQVIEERYSITRMAATTENLYRDLLTRHARKTERRGIRHERAARETHGQWLGTLTSLVDRPALPIAEPACSVHVVTDDAEFLALEAEWNETVERARIGHPFLRHEWLRTWWECFGRGCRLHILIVRRGGRIAAIAPLLSDTTRSYGISIRRLRLLHNDHTPRADFIVAEQPEESYRAIWKALCEQRDRWDVLQLSQLPEGSPTLDTVSSLAAEDGCLSGVWPSGDAPYVRLAGNWDEYYSRLSSKFRQNVRNRLSRLTRLGEPALETVIDGAALLGAREDAFRLEASGWKAEAGTSIDSDPAVHRFYALLAERASQKRWLHLLFLTVNGERIATSYGARYGNRLFLFKTGYDPAHAQCSPFKLLIYFAVRHAFAEGLTEVDFLGDAEPWKLEWTPTTRAHHWLFVFANTSRARVLHHAKFRLAPVLKRWRA
;
A
#
# COMPACT_ATOMS: atom_id res chain seq x y z
N MET A 1 19.96 -11.74 -37.29
CA MET A 1 20.57 -13.06 -37.01
C MET A 1 21.52 -12.91 -35.84
N ASN A 2 21.14 -13.36 -34.65
CA ASN A 2 22.05 -13.61 -33.53
C ASN A 2 21.92 -15.10 -33.22
N VAL A 3 22.99 -15.84 -33.47
CA VAL A 3 23.07 -17.29 -33.22
C VAL A 3 22.95 -17.49 -31.71
N VAL A 4 21.84 -18.08 -31.26
CA VAL A 4 21.67 -18.57 -29.90
C VAL A 4 22.57 -19.80 -29.79
N ASP A 5 23.64 -19.70 -28.99
CA ASP A 5 24.56 -20.81 -28.72
C ASP A 5 23.78 -21.94 -28.02
N THR A 6 23.52 -23.02 -28.75
CA THR A 6 22.72 -24.19 -28.34
C THR A 6 23.52 -25.28 -27.65
N ARG A 7 24.76 -25.01 -27.20
CA ARG A 7 25.57 -26.01 -26.51
C ARG A 7 24.94 -26.40 -25.16
N VAL A 8 24.71 -27.70 -24.99
CA VAL A 8 24.41 -28.34 -23.69
C VAL A 8 25.46 -27.87 -22.68
N PRO A 9 25.08 -27.33 -21.51
CA PRO A 9 26.06 -26.87 -20.52
C PRO A 9 26.94 -28.04 -20.08
N ASP A 10 28.26 -27.82 -20.14
CA ASP A 10 29.28 -28.76 -19.66
C ASP A 10 28.94 -29.20 -18.23
N ALA A 11 28.84 -30.51 -17.99
CA ALA A 11 28.40 -31.10 -16.72
C ALA A 11 29.32 -30.75 -15.54
N ARG A 12 30.49 -30.15 -15.81
CA ARG A 12 31.46 -29.69 -14.80
C ARG A 12 31.40 -28.20 -14.48
N ALA A 13 30.67 -27.37 -15.24
CA ALA A 13 30.60 -25.93 -15.00
C ALA A 13 29.61 -25.60 -13.86
N PRO A 14 29.93 -24.63 -12.97
CA PRO A 14 29.06 -24.27 -11.87
C PRO A 14 27.77 -23.61 -12.38
N LEU A 15 26.65 -23.98 -11.77
CA LEU A 15 25.32 -23.49 -12.11
C LEU A 15 25.18 -22.03 -11.70
N ARG A 16 24.83 -21.14 -12.64
CA ARG A 16 24.64 -19.71 -12.37
C ARG A 16 23.25 -19.41 -11.85
N LEU A 17 23.16 -19.27 -10.53
CA LEU A 17 21.91 -19.09 -9.77
C LEU A 17 21.81 -17.66 -9.24
N LEU A 18 20.68 -16.99 -9.53
CA LEU A 18 20.33 -15.72 -8.91
C LEU A 18 19.10 -15.91 -8.01
N LYS A 19 19.22 -15.58 -6.71
CA LYS A 19 18.10 -15.55 -5.77
C LYS A 19 17.61 -14.14 -5.49
N VAL A 20 16.29 -13.93 -5.49
CA VAL A 20 15.68 -12.60 -5.25
C VAL A 20 14.83 -12.59 -3.99
N VAL A 21 15.20 -11.76 -3.02
CA VAL A 21 14.43 -11.51 -1.79
C VAL A 21 14.08 -10.03 -1.65
N PRO A 22 12.91 -9.62 -1.17
CA PRO A 22 12.55 -8.19 -1.10
C PRO A 22 13.50 -7.38 -0.22
N THR A 23 13.81 -7.91 0.97
CA THR A 23 14.70 -7.32 1.97
C THR A 23 15.55 -8.41 2.61
N LEU A 24 16.53 -8.04 3.41
CA LEU A 24 17.46 -8.93 4.13
C LEU A 24 17.26 -8.83 5.66
N LEU A 25 16.05 -8.50 6.07
CA LEU A 25 15.61 -8.47 7.47
C LEU A 25 15.56 -9.87 8.08
N CYS A 26 15.58 -9.94 9.40
CA CYS A 26 15.40 -11.21 10.11
C CYS A 26 13.92 -11.63 10.03
N GLY A 27 13.61 -12.57 9.14
CA GLY A 27 12.28 -13.13 8.92
C GLY A 27 12.33 -14.63 8.62
N GLY A 28 11.18 -15.30 8.63
CA GLY A 28 11.12 -16.75 8.42
C GLY A 28 11.62 -17.18 7.03
N THR A 29 11.24 -16.45 5.98
CA THR A 29 11.70 -16.72 4.62
C THR A 29 13.18 -16.40 4.46
N GLU A 30 13.62 -15.26 4.96
CA GLU A 30 15.00 -14.77 4.85
C GLU A 30 15.97 -15.71 5.57
N ASN A 31 15.65 -16.14 6.79
CA ASN A 31 16.42 -17.15 7.52
C ASN A 31 16.58 -18.44 6.71
N GLN A 32 15.52 -18.91 6.07
CA GLN A 32 15.55 -20.13 5.26
C GLN A 32 16.30 -19.95 3.94
N VAL A 33 16.21 -18.77 3.32
CA VAL A 33 17.02 -18.44 2.13
C VAL A 33 18.49 -18.44 2.50
N MET A 34 18.86 -17.81 3.61
CA MET A 34 20.24 -17.77 4.09
C MET A 34 20.74 -19.16 4.48
N ALA A 35 19.98 -19.93 5.26
CA ALA A 35 20.35 -21.30 5.63
C ALA A 35 20.59 -22.19 4.40
N LEU A 36 19.75 -22.05 3.37
CA LEU A 36 19.96 -22.72 2.09
C LEU A 36 21.24 -22.22 1.41
N CYS A 37 21.46 -20.90 1.32
CA CYS A 37 22.67 -20.33 0.72
C CYS A 37 23.95 -20.81 1.41
N ARG A 38 23.94 -21.02 2.74
CA ARG A 38 25.06 -21.60 3.50
C ARG A 38 25.35 -23.05 3.14
N SER A 39 24.33 -23.79 2.70
CA SER A 39 24.39 -25.24 2.51
C SER A 39 24.54 -25.65 1.05
N LEU A 40 24.39 -24.72 0.10
CA LEU A 40 24.61 -24.98 -1.32
C LEU A 40 26.10 -25.24 -1.59
N ASN A 41 26.40 -26.17 -2.48
CA ASN A 41 27.78 -26.45 -2.85
C ASN A 41 28.33 -25.33 -3.76
N HIS A 42 29.18 -24.46 -3.21
CA HIS A 42 29.79 -23.33 -3.92
C HIS A 42 30.75 -23.73 -5.05
N GLY A 43 31.31 -24.94 -5.04
CA GLY A 43 32.10 -25.45 -6.17
C GLY A 43 31.24 -25.87 -7.37
N ARG A 44 29.92 -26.02 -7.18
CA ARG A 44 28.96 -26.43 -8.21
C ARG A 44 27.89 -25.37 -8.51
N THR A 45 27.89 -24.27 -7.76
CA THR A 45 26.89 -23.19 -7.87
C THR A 45 27.58 -21.84 -7.78
N ASP A 46 27.52 -21.08 -8.86
CA ASP A 46 27.86 -19.66 -8.89
C ASP A 46 26.62 -18.87 -8.44
N LEU A 47 26.59 -18.49 -7.16
CA LEU A 47 25.45 -17.89 -6.48
C LEU A 47 25.56 -16.36 -6.47
N GLU A 48 24.51 -15.69 -6.94
CA GLU A 48 24.28 -14.26 -6.79
C GLU A 48 22.95 -14.04 -6.06
N MET A 49 22.89 -12.96 -5.26
CA MET A 49 21.67 -12.51 -4.61
C MET A 49 21.23 -11.16 -5.17
N ALA A 50 19.93 -10.90 -5.15
CA ALA A 50 19.36 -9.61 -5.44
C ALA A 50 18.29 -9.23 -4.42
N CYS A 51 18.22 -7.94 -4.09
CA CYS A 51 17.20 -7.40 -3.21
C CYS A 51 16.58 -6.11 -3.73
N LEU A 52 15.36 -5.80 -3.26
CA LEU A 52 14.72 -4.52 -3.55
C LEU A 52 15.23 -3.42 -2.63
N ARG A 53 15.60 -3.76 -1.39
CA ARG A 53 16.27 -2.86 -0.46
C ARG A 53 17.35 -3.61 0.30
N ARG A 54 18.57 -3.07 0.35
CA ARG A 54 19.69 -3.54 1.17
C ARG A 54 19.47 -3.19 2.63
N LEU A 55 18.47 -3.83 3.25
CA LEU A 55 18.06 -3.58 4.62
C LEU A 55 18.03 -4.88 5.41
N GLY A 56 18.71 -4.89 6.56
CA GLY A 56 18.64 -5.95 7.57
C GLY A 56 19.97 -6.65 7.87
N PRO A 57 20.00 -7.50 8.91
CA PRO A 57 21.24 -8.05 9.45
C PRO A 57 21.97 -9.01 8.50
N PHE A 58 21.26 -9.62 7.54
CA PHE A 58 21.88 -10.55 6.59
C PHE A 58 22.71 -9.87 5.50
N VAL A 59 22.66 -8.53 5.37
CA VAL A 59 23.54 -7.79 4.44
C VAL A 59 25.01 -8.06 4.77
N LYS A 60 25.38 -7.88 6.04
CA LYS A 60 26.75 -8.12 6.51
C LYS A 60 27.19 -9.56 6.25
N GLU A 61 26.33 -10.54 6.53
CA GLU A 61 26.67 -11.95 6.30
C GLU A 61 26.91 -12.27 4.82
N ILE A 62 26.12 -11.68 3.92
CA ILE A 62 26.30 -11.82 2.46
C ILE A 62 27.64 -11.23 2.03
N ASP A 63 27.98 -10.05 2.53
CA ASP A 63 29.25 -9.37 2.24
C ASP A 63 30.46 -10.16 2.79
N ASP A 64 30.38 -10.65 4.04
CA ASP A 64 31.42 -11.47 4.69
C ASP A 64 31.68 -12.77 3.90
N ARG A 65 30.63 -13.35 3.31
CA ARG A 65 30.71 -14.54 2.45
C ARG A 65 31.12 -14.22 1.01
N ARG A 66 31.29 -12.94 0.67
CA ARG A 66 31.61 -12.45 -0.69
C ARG A 66 30.61 -12.93 -1.74
N ILE A 67 29.34 -13.08 -1.36
CA ILE A 67 28.26 -13.41 -2.29
C ILE A 67 27.86 -12.11 -3.01
N PRO A 68 27.93 -12.05 -4.36
CA PRO A 68 27.51 -10.86 -5.08
C PRO A 68 26.06 -10.49 -4.77
N LEU A 69 25.82 -9.23 -4.41
CA LEU A 69 24.50 -8.70 -4.07
C LEU A 69 24.14 -7.54 -5.01
N ALA A 70 23.05 -7.68 -5.76
CA ALA A 70 22.51 -6.61 -6.60
C ALA A 70 21.31 -5.93 -5.93
N GLU A 71 21.28 -4.60 -5.88
CA GLU A 71 20.14 -3.86 -5.34
C GLU A 71 19.31 -3.20 -6.44
N TYR A 72 17.99 -3.30 -6.32
CA TYR A 72 17.01 -2.72 -7.23
C TYR A 72 16.00 -1.89 -6.43
N PRO A 73 16.37 -0.65 -6.04
CA PRO A 73 15.58 0.16 -5.12
C PRO A 73 14.23 0.52 -5.73
N ILE A 74 13.14 0.07 -5.08
CA ILE A 74 11.76 0.36 -5.46
C ILE A 74 10.94 0.67 -4.21
N GLU A 75 10.31 1.83 -4.18
CA GLU A 75 9.35 2.23 -3.14
C GLU A 75 7.91 1.85 -3.53
N SER A 76 7.61 1.81 -4.83
CA SER A 76 6.30 1.45 -5.35
C SER A 76 6.41 0.72 -6.69
N PHE A 77 5.70 -0.42 -6.79
CA PHE A 77 5.54 -1.20 -8.04
C PHE A 77 4.72 -0.49 -9.12
N TYR A 78 4.15 0.68 -8.81
CA TYR A 78 3.40 1.52 -9.75
C TYR A 78 4.24 2.68 -10.31
N SER A 79 5.47 2.85 -9.82
CA SER A 79 6.39 3.89 -10.28
C SER A 79 7.09 3.51 -11.58
N LEU A 80 7.49 4.52 -12.37
CA LEU A 80 8.34 4.32 -13.54
C LEU A 80 9.73 3.78 -13.15
N ASN A 81 10.19 4.07 -11.92
CA ASN A 81 11.41 3.50 -11.37
C ASN A 81 11.32 1.98 -11.29
N ALA A 82 10.17 1.39 -10.89
CA ALA A 82 10.01 -0.06 -10.87
C ALA A 82 10.24 -0.71 -12.24
N LEU A 83 9.70 -0.11 -13.32
CA LEU A 83 9.93 -0.60 -14.69
C LEU A 83 11.39 -0.42 -15.13
N ALA A 84 12.02 0.71 -14.79
CA ALA A 84 13.43 0.96 -15.08
C ALA A 84 14.33 -0.06 -14.36
N GLN A 85 14.05 -0.37 -13.10
CA GLN A 85 14.76 -1.39 -12.32
C GLN A 85 14.52 -2.79 -12.87
N GLN A 86 13.30 -3.13 -13.31
CA GLN A 86 13.02 -4.40 -13.99
C GLN A 86 13.77 -4.54 -15.31
N ALA A 87 13.90 -3.46 -16.09
CA ALA A 87 14.68 -3.45 -17.33
C ALA A 87 16.18 -3.58 -17.04
N LYS A 88 16.70 -2.92 -15.99
CA LYS A 88 18.08 -3.09 -15.51
C LYS A 88 18.32 -4.55 -15.06
N PHE A 89 17.39 -5.12 -14.31
CA PHE A 89 17.42 -6.52 -13.89
C PHE A 89 17.45 -7.48 -15.08
N ALA A 90 16.56 -7.30 -16.08
CA ALA A 90 16.58 -8.11 -17.30
C ALA A 90 17.93 -8.04 -18.03
N ARG A 91 18.51 -6.84 -18.19
CA ARG A 91 19.84 -6.66 -18.80
C ARG A 91 20.94 -7.31 -17.98
N HIS A 92 20.87 -7.25 -16.66
CA HIS A 92 21.81 -7.90 -15.74
C HIS A 92 21.81 -9.42 -15.95
N LEU A 93 20.62 -10.03 -16.00
CA LEU A 93 20.46 -11.47 -16.24
C LEU A 93 21.10 -11.92 -17.57
N THR A 94 20.85 -11.18 -18.65
CA THR A 94 21.43 -11.48 -19.97
C THR A 94 22.95 -11.35 -19.96
N ARG A 95 23.50 -10.29 -19.36
CA ARG A 95 24.95 -10.05 -19.27
C ARG A 95 25.67 -11.13 -18.45
N ARG A 96 25.08 -11.53 -17.32
CA ARG A 96 25.61 -12.59 -16.45
C ARG A 96 25.37 -14.00 -17.00
N ARG A 97 24.53 -14.13 -18.04
CA ARG A 97 24.05 -15.42 -18.56
C ARG A 97 23.46 -16.29 -17.44
N THR A 98 22.70 -15.67 -16.55
CA THR A 98 22.04 -16.34 -15.43
C THR A 98 21.19 -17.50 -15.94
N GLN A 99 21.36 -18.69 -15.36
CA GLN A 99 20.64 -19.89 -15.78
C GLN A 99 19.34 -20.07 -15.01
N ILE A 100 19.35 -19.74 -13.71
CA ILE A 100 18.19 -19.89 -12.83
C ILE A 100 17.95 -18.58 -12.08
N VAL A 101 16.72 -18.08 -12.15
CA VAL A 101 16.21 -17.04 -11.23
C VAL A 101 15.22 -17.68 -10.26
N HIS A 102 15.47 -17.55 -8.97
CA HIS A 102 14.57 -18.03 -7.92
C HIS A 102 14.14 -16.86 -7.03
N ALA A 103 12.88 -16.45 -7.18
CA ALA A 103 12.31 -15.30 -6.47
C ALA A 103 11.44 -15.73 -5.28
N TYR A 104 11.41 -14.93 -4.21
CA TYR A 104 10.71 -15.26 -2.97
C TYR A 104 9.67 -14.19 -2.59
N ASN A 105 8.54 -14.66 -2.05
CA ASN A 105 7.41 -13.85 -1.56
C ASN A 105 6.76 -12.98 -2.65
N PHE A 106 5.65 -12.33 -2.31
CA PHE A 106 4.85 -11.52 -3.25
C PHE A 106 5.70 -10.50 -4.03
N TYR A 107 6.38 -9.59 -3.34
CA TYR A 107 7.13 -8.50 -4.00
C TYR A 107 8.34 -9.01 -4.80
N GLY A 108 9.05 -10.02 -4.31
CA GLY A 108 10.18 -10.61 -5.05
C GLY A 108 9.70 -11.30 -6.32
N ASN A 109 8.60 -12.06 -6.25
CA ASN A 109 7.98 -12.71 -7.40
C ASN A 109 7.51 -11.68 -8.44
N VAL A 110 6.75 -10.66 -8.01
CA VAL A 110 6.22 -9.61 -8.90
C VAL A 110 7.36 -8.82 -9.57
N PHE A 111 8.44 -8.54 -8.84
CA PHE A 111 9.58 -7.85 -9.40
C PHE A 111 10.33 -8.70 -10.43
N ALA A 112 10.74 -9.91 -10.07
CA ALA A 112 11.77 -10.64 -10.79
C ALA A 112 11.23 -11.61 -11.87
N VAL A 113 10.07 -12.23 -11.65
CA VAL A 113 9.58 -13.29 -12.54
C VAL A 113 9.26 -12.79 -13.95
N PRO A 114 8.50 -11.68 -14.14
CA PRO A 114 8.23 -11.17 -15.49
C PRO A 114 9.50 -10.78 -16.27
N PRO A 115 10.42 -9.93 -15.76
CA PRO A 115 11.62 -9.56 -16.50
C PRO A 115 12.58 -10.74 -16.69
N ALA A 116 12.68 -11.70 -15.76
CA ALA A 116 13.49 -12.90 -15.97
C ALA A 116 13.00 -13.73 -17.15
N ARG A 117 11.67 -13.87 -17.28
CA ARG A 117 11.05 -14.60 -18.38
C ARG A 117 11.24 -13.89 -19.72
N LEU A 118 11.13 -12.56 -19.74
CA LEU A 118 11.35 -11.72 -20.91
C LEU A 118 12.83 -11.68 -21.34
N ALA A 119 13.76 -11.74 -20.38
CA ALA A 119 15.20 -11.84 -20.63
C ALA A 119 15.65 -13.19 -21.21
N GLY A 120 14.72 -14.16 -21.35
CA GLY A 120 15.03 -15.48 -21.86
C GLY A 120 15.79 -16.36 -20.87
N THR A 121 15.70 -16.08 -19.57
CA THR A 121 16.33 -16.91 -18.53
C THR A 121 15.84 -18.37 -18.66
N PRO A 122 16.74 -19.37 -18.70
CA PRO A 122 16.36 -20.76 -18.92
C PRO A 122 15.32 -21.31 -17.93
N VAL A 123 15.49 -21.02 -16.63
CA VAL A 123 14.59 -21.48 -15.56
C VAL A 123 14.22 -20.31 -14.64
N VAL A 124 12.92 -20.12 -14.43
CA VAL A 124 12.37 -19.12 -13.52
C VAL A 124 11.47 -19.80 -12.48
N ILE A 125 11.82 -19.65 -11.20
CA ILE A 125 11.09 -20.26 -10.07
C ILE A 125 10.54 -19.14 -9.19
N ALA A 126 9.26 -19.22 -8.87
CA ALA A 126 8.61 -18.39 -7.86
C ALA A 126 8.49 -19.18 -6.55
N SER A 127 8.70 -18.55 -5.40
CA SER A 127 8.49 -19.17 -4.08
C SER A 127 7.37 -18.46 -3.32
N ILE A 128 6.44 -19.24 -2.75
CA ILE A 128 5.35 -18.76 -1.89
C ILE A 128 5.46 -19.49 -0.55
N ARG A 129 5.62 -18.74 0.55
CA ARG A 129 5.90 -19.27 1.89
C ARG A 129 4.94 -18.74 2.96
N ASP A 130 3.82 -18.21 2.51
CA ASP A 130 2.74 -17.67 3.32
C ASP A 130 1.39 -18.02 2.68
N LEU A 131 0.31 -17.86 3.44
CA LEU A 131 -1.06 -18.12 2.99
C LEU A 131 -1.75 -16.86 2.42
N GLY A 132 -0.97 -15.85 2.04
CA GLY A 132 -1.45 -14.61 1.45
C GLY A 132 -2.45 -13.83 2.32
N LEU A 133 -2.44 -14.01 3.64
CA LEU A 133 -3.44 -13.41 4.54
C LEU A 133 -3.39 -11.88 4.56
N TYR A 134 -2.19 -11.33 4.40
CA TYR A 134 -1.95 -9.89 4.27
C TYR A 134 -2.06 -9.38 2.83
N LEU A 135 -2.34 -10.27 1.87
CA LEU A 135 -2.49 -9.90 0.47
C LEU A 135 -3.96 -9.58 0.18
N THR A 136 -4.18 -8.44 -0.47
CA THR A 136 -5.50 -8.10 -1.00
C THR A 136 -5.91 -9.11 -2.08
N PRO A 137 -7.22 -9.30 -2.38
CA PRO A 137 -7.68 -10.20 -3.44
C PRO A 137 -6.99 -9.96 -4.78
N MET A 138 -6.77 -8.69 -5.09
CA MET A 138 -5.89 -8.18 -6.14
C MET A 138 -4.48 -8.73 -6.12
N GLN A 139 -3.77 -8.62 -4.99
CA GLN A 139 -2.39 -9.04 -4.89
C GLN A 139 -2.29 -10.55 -5.09
N LYS A 140 -3.26 -11.33 -4.56
CA LYS A 140 -3.37 -12.77 -4.84
C LYS A 140 -3.56 -13.04 -6.34
N ARG A 141 -4.46 -12.31 -7.01
CA ARG A 141 -4.66 -12.40 -8.47
C ARG A 141 -3.35 -12.09 -9.21
N VAL A 142 -2.68 -10.98 -8.90
CA VAL A 142 -1.40 -10.59 -9.52
C VAL A 142 -0.34 -11.68 -9.31
N GLN A 143 -0.18 -12.17 -8.08
CA GLN A 143 0.78 -13.23 -7.78
C GLN A 143 0.49 -14.49 -8.60
N ARG A 144 -0.78 -14.86 -8.75
CA ARG A 144 -1.21 -16.00 -9.56
C ARG A 144 -0.83 -15.83 -11.03
N TYR A 145 -1.08 -14.66 -11.61
CA TYR A 145 -0.70 -14.39 -13.01
C TYR A 145 0.81 -14.33 -13.21
N VAL A 146 1.54 -13.74 -12.26
CA VAL A 146 3.01 -13.74 -12.29
C VAL A 146 3.55 -15.16 -12.19
N CYS A 147 2.99 -16.00 -11.31
CA CYS A 147 3.40 -17.39 -11.16
C CYS A 147 3.08 -18.25 -12.39
N LYS A 148 2.13 -17.85 -13.26
CA LYS A 148 1.95 -18.50 -14.57
C LYS A 148 3.16 -18.33 -15.48
N LEU A 149 3.97 -17.29 -15.30
CA LEU A 149 5.20 -17.06 -16.05
C LEU A 149 6.41 -17.86 -15.51
N ALA A 150 6.32 -18.35 -14.26
CA ALA A 150 7.33 -19.23 -13.69
C ALA A 150 7.19 -20.66 -14.23
N ASP A 151 8.33 -21.37 -14.32
CA ASP A 151 8.38 -22.79 -14.65
C ASP A 151 7.83 -23.64 -13.51
N ARG A 152 8.15 -23.24 -12.27
CA ARG A 152 7.65 -23.87 -11.03
C ARG A 152 7.34 -22.84 -9.95
N VAL A 153 6.40 -23.20 -9.08
CA VAL A 153 6.06 -22.48 -7.85
C VAL A 153 6.47 -23.36 -6.66
N LEU A 154 7.51 -22.97 -5.94
CA LEU A 154 7.98 -23.69 -4.76
C LEU A 154 7.21 -23.23 -3.52
N VAL A 155 6.72 -24.19 -2.74
CA VAL A 155 6.07 -23.96 -1.43
C VAL A 155 6.72 -24.83 -0.36
N ASN A 156 6.50 -24.49 0.91
CA ASN A 156 7.14 -25.15 2.06
C ASN A 156 6.26 -26.18 2.79
N ALA A 157 5.00 -26.37 2.37
CA ALA A 157 4.07 -27.32 2.99
C ALA A 157 2.99 -27.73 1.98
N ASP A 158 2.45 -28.94 2.13
CA ASP A 158 1.31 -29.42 1.35
C ASP A 158 0.05 -28.57 1.63
N ALA A 159 -0.14 -28.08 2.86
CA ALA A 159 -1.22 -27.16 3.21
C ALA A 159 -1.18 -25.86 2.38
N VAL A 160 0.01 -25.34 2.07
CA VAL A 160 0.17 -24.17 1.20
C VAL A 160 -0.11 -24.52 -0.25
N LYS A 161 0.32 -25.70 -0.71
CA LYS A 161 -0.03 -26.22 -2.05
C LYS A 161 -1.54 -26.33 -2.20
N ASP A 162 -2.23 -26.97 -1.26
CA ASP A 162 -3.68 -27.14 -1.29
C ASP A 162 -4.40 -25.79 -1.26
N TRP A 163 -3.91 -24.85 -0.47
CA TRP A 163 -4.42 -23.48 -0.46
C TRP A 163 -4.27 -22.79 -1.82
N LEU A 164 -3.10 -22.86 -2.45
CA LEU A 164 -2.86 -22.28 -3.77
C LEU A 164 -3.68 -22.97 -4.87
N VAL A 165 -3.84 -24.29 -4.82
CA VAL A 165 -4.69 -25.03 -5.76
C VAL A 165 -6.14 -24.54 -5.67
N ARG A 166 -6.66 -24.36 -4.45
CA ARG A 166 -8.00 -23.77 -4.23
C ARG A 166 -8.09 -22.33 -4.72
N ASP A 167 -7.00 -21.56 -4.63
CA ASP A 167 -6.90 -20.18 -5.16
C ASP A 167 -6.70 -20.13 -6.70
N GLY A 168 -6.68 -21.29 -7.37
CA GLY A 168 -6.66 -21.42 -8.83
C GLY A 168 -5.26 -21.49 -9.44
N TYR A 169 -4.24 -21.89 -8.68
CA TYR A 169 -2.93 -22.23 -9.21
C TYR A 169 -2.93 -23.63 -9.81
N ALA A 170 -2.19 -23.78 -10.90
CA ALA A 170 -2.02 -25.06 -11.59
C ALA A 170 -1.25 -26.07 -10.70
N PRO A 171 -1.87 -27.19 -10.25
CA PRO A 171 -1.23 -28.14 -9.34
C PRO A 171 0.10 -28.67 -9.87
N GLU A 172 0.19 -28.90 -11.17
CA GLU A 172 1.38 -29.41 -11.85
C GLU A 172 2.57 -28.45 -11.85
N LYS A 173 2.35 -27.16 -11.55
CA LYS A 173 3.41 -26.17 -11.39
C LYS A 173 3.95 -26.11 -9.95
N ILE A 174 3.19 -26.56 -8.97
CA ILE A 174 3.55 -26.43 -7.56
C ILE A 174 4.48 -27.57 -7.15
N VAL A 175 5.57 -27.22 -6.46
CA VAL A 175 6.54 -28.17 -5.91
C VAL A 175 6.68 -27.89 -4.42
N VAL A 176 6.52 -28.92 -3.59
CA VAL A 176 6.65 -28.80 -2.14
C VAL A 176 8.07 -29.19 -1.75
N ILE A 177 8.82 -28.25 -1.17
CA ILE A 177 10.11 -28.51 -0.52
C ILE A 177 10.03 -27.89 0.88
N PRO A 178 9.86 -28.71 1.93
CA PRO A 178 9.80 -28.20 3.29
C PRO A 178 11.04 -27.43 3.71
N ASN A 179 10.86 -26.54 4.69
CA ASN A 179 11.98 -25.83 5.31
C ASN A 179 12.91 -26.82 6.01
N GLY A 180 14.20 -26.49 6.00
CA GLY A 180 15.26 -27.29 6.60
C GLY A 180 15.83 -26.62 7.83
N VAL A 181 16.27 -27.42 8.80
CA VAL A 181 16.97 -26.94 9.99
C VAL A 181 18.35 -27.57 10.09
N ASP A 182 19.33 -26.74 10.47
CA ASP A 182 20.68 -27.20 10.77
C ASP A 182 20.70 -27.80 12.17
N VAL A 183 20.51 -29.12 12.25
CA VAL A 183 20.42 -29.86 13.51
C VAL A 183 21.69 -29.76 14.35
N SER A 184 22.85 -29.54 13.71
CA SER A 184 24.12 -29.40 14.43
C SER A 184 24.12 -28.22 15.40
N ARG A 185 23.41 -27.13 15.08
CA ARG A 185 23.23 -25.96 15.95
C ARG A 185 22.47 -26.26 17.24
N PHE A 186 21.69 -27.33 17.25
CA PHE A 186 20.84 -27.78 18.37
C PHE A 186 21.42 -29.00 19.08
N SER A 187 22.70 -29.31 18.81
CA SER A 187 23.42 -30.44 19.41
C SER A 187 24.39 -30.03 20.52
N ALA A 188 24.54 -28.73 20.78
CA ALA A 188 25.45 -28.22 21.82
C ALA A 188 24.98 -28.59 23.25
N PRO A 189 25.90 -28.74 24.21
CA PRO A 189 25.56 -29.10 25.58
C PRO A 189 24.60 -28.08 26.21
N ARG A 190 23.67 -28.57 27.03
CA ARG A 190 22.91 -27.73 27.95
C ARG A 190 23.92 -27.03 28.87
N GLU A 191 24.03 -25.71 28.78
CA GLU A 191 24.53 -24.89 29.89
C GLU A 191 23.33 -24.13 30.50
N PRO A 192 22.51 -24.79 31.35
CA PRO A 192 21.30 -24.18 31.90
C PRO A 192 21.58 -22.96 32.76
N SER A 193 22.76 -22.94 33.40
CA SER A 193 23.15 -21.92 34.37
C SER A 193 23.17 -20.53 33.77
N ARG A 194 23.75 -20.34 32.57
CA ARG A 194 23.95 -18.99 32.03
C ARG A 194 22.64 -18.29 31.68
N LEU A 195 21.76 -18.95 30.93
CA LEU A 195 20.46 -18.38 30.54
C LEU A 195 19.56 -18.17 31.75
N ARG A 196 19.53 -19.12 32.68
CA ARG A 196 18.73 -19.01 33.90
C ARG A 196 19.23 -17.87 34.79
N CYS A 197 20.54 -17.70 34.95
CA CYS A 197 21.11 -16.57 35.67
C CYS A 197 20.79 -15.22 35.00
N GLU A 198 20.94 -15.13 33.67
CA GLU A 198 20.63 -13.90 32.91
C GLU A 198 19.16 -13.47 33.05
N LEU A 199 18.24 -14.43 33.06
CA LEU A 199 16.81 -14.19 33.18
C LEU A 199 16.30 -14.21 34.64
N GLU A 200 17.21 -14.26 35.61
CA GLU A 200 16.91 -14.33 37.06
C GLU A 200 15.94 -15.47 37.42
N LEU A 201 16.06 -16.60 36.72
CA LEU A 201 15.25 -17.79 36.89
C LEU A 201 15.88 -18.72 37.94
N PRO A 202 15.08 -19.27 38.88
CA PRO A 202 15.57 -20.33 39.75
C PRO A 202 15.96 -21.59 38.93
N PRO A 203 16.89 -22.42 39.44
CA PRO A 203 17.50 -23.52 38.67
C PRO A 203 16.49 -24.55 38.14
N ASP A 204 15.40 -24.80 38.87
CA ASP A 204 14.46 -25.89 38.58
C ASP A 204 13.03 -25.43 38.20
N VAL A 205 12.82 -24.13 37.96
CA VAL A 205 11.47 -23.69 37.55
C VAL A 205 11.14 -24.17 36.14
N PRO A 206 9.90 -24.65 35.90
CA PRO A 206 9.43 -24.96 34.56
C PRO A 206 9.42 -23.72 33.69
N LEU A 207 10.02 -23.81 32.51
CA LEU A 207 10.09 -22.73 31.54
C LEU A 207 9.24 -23.08 30.32
N VAL A 208 8.15 -22.36 30.13
CA VAL A 208 7.25 -22.52 28.97
C VAL A 208 7.49 -21.37 28.01
N ALA A 209 7.87 -21.63 26.77
CA ALA A 209 8.31 -20.58 25.86
C ALA A 209 7.54 -20.55 24.54
N VAL A 210 7.31 -19.36 24.01
CA VAL A 210 6.93 -19.13 22.62
C VAL A 210 8.02 -18.34 21.91
N VAL A 211 8.50 -18.88 20.78
CA VAL A 211 9.53 -18.23 19.95
C VAL A 211 8.89 -17.82 18.62
N SER A 212 8.69 -16.53 18.40
CA SER A 212 8.07 -16.02 17.18
C SER A 212 8.27 -14.52 16.99
N ARG A 213 8.03 -14.00 15.79
CA ARG A 213 7.77 -12.55 15.65
C ARG A 213 6.49 -12.20 16.41
N LEU A 214 6.46 -11.06 17.10
CA LEU A 214 5.27 -10.65 17.85
C LEU A 214 4.22 -10.08 16.88
N THR A 215 3.35 -10.95 16.36
CA THR A 215 2.20 -10.57 15.54
C THR A 215 0.95 -11.29 16.02
N ARG A 216 -0.22 -10.69 15.80
CA ARG A 216 -1.52 -11.24 16.22
C ARG A 216 -1.81 -12.64 15.69
N LEU A 217 -1.27 -13.00 14.52
CA LEU A 217 -1.42 -14.34 13.95
C LEU A 217 -0.66 -15.42 14.71
N LYS A 218 0.30 -15.05 15.57
CA LYS A 218 1.07 -16.01 16.38
C LYS A 218 0.36 -16.47 17.65
N GLY A 219 -0.82 -15.90 17.94
CA GLY A 219 -1.68 -16.31 19.04
C GLY A 219 -1.08 -16.08 20.42
N LEU A 220 -0.38 -14.95 20.58
CA LEU A 220 0.31 -14.60 21.83
C LEU A 220 -0.68 -14.22 22.93
N GLU A 221 -1.86 -13.69 22.57
CA GLU A 221 -2.95 -13.49 23.52
C GLU A 221 -3.42 -14.82 24.11
N GLN A 222 -3.66 -15.82 23.25
CA GLN A 222 -4.08 -17.16 23.69
C GLN A 222 -2.99 -17.86 24.51
N PHE A 223 -1.71 -17.61 24.20
CA PHE A 223 -0.60 -18.07 25.02
C PHE A 223 -0.64 -17.48 26.44
N LEU A 224 -0.85 -16.17 26.56
CA LEU A 224 -0.92 -15.50 27.86
C LEU A 224 -2.16 -15.93 28.66
N GLU A 225 -3.30 -16.10 28.00
CA GLU A 225 -4.52 -16.63 28.63
C GLU A 225 -4.32 -18.07 29.11
N ALA A 226 -3.66 -18.93 28.32
CA ALA A 226 -3.31 -20.28 28.74
C ALA A 226 -2.25 -20.28 29.86
N ALA A 227 -1.29 -19.35 29.83
CA ALA A 227 -0.29 -19.18 30.87
C ALA A 227 -0.92 -18.82 32.22
N ALA A 228 -1.98 -18.00 32.24
CA ALA A 228 -2.74 -17.71 33.45
C ALA A 228 -3.37 -18.96 34.06
N LEU A 229 -3.99 -19.82 33.22
CA LEU A 229 -4.57 -21.10 33.68
C LEU A 229 -3.50 -22.07 34.17
N VAL A 230 -2.40 -22.21 33.43
CA VAL A 230 -1.27 -23.07 33.83
C VAL A 230 -0.65 -22.57 35.13
N GLY A 231 -0.50 -21.25 35.29
CA GLY A 231 0.07 -20.63 36.49
C GLY A 231 -0.75 -20.82 37.76
N GLN A 232 -2.06 -21.10 37.66
CA GLN A 232 -2.88 -21.48 38.81
C GLN A 232 -2.48 -22.86 39.35
N ARG A 233 -2.15 -23.80 38.45
CA ARG A 233 -1.75 -25.16 38.81
C ARG A 233 -0.25 -25.32 39.07
N PHE A 234 0.58 -24.54 38.37
CA PHE A 234 2.04 -24.52 38.51
C PHE A 234 2.52 -23.11 38.85
N PRO A 235 2.40 -22.66 40.11
CA PRO A 235 2.73 -21.29 40.51
C PRO A 235 4.18 -20.87 40.25
N GLN A 236 5.09 -21.85 40.19
CA GLN A 236 6.52 -21.64 39.94
C GLN A 236 6.87 -21.56 38.45
N ALA A 237 5.95 -21.90 37.55
CA ALA A 237 6.21 -21.83 36.10
C ALA A 237 6.51 -20.40 35.66
N ARG A 238 7.43 -20.26 34.71
CA ARG A 238 7.77 -19.00 34.04
C ARG A 238 7.47 -19.10 32.55
N PHE A 239 6.97 -18.00 31.99
CA PHE A 239 6.48 -17.94 30.63
C PHE A 239 7.34 -16.98 29.82
N LEU A 240 8.00 -17.50 28.79
CA LEU A 240 8.93 -16.73 27.97
C LEU A 240 8.31 -16.36 26.64
N VAL A 241 8.30 -15.07 26.31
CA VAL A 241 7.88 -14.55 25.01
C VAL A 241 9.11 -14.00 24.29
N VAL A 242 9.58 -14.75 23.29
CA VAL A 242 10.84 -14.48 22.57
C VAL A 242 10.55 -13.93 21.18
N GLY A 243 11.01 -12.71 20.93
CA GLY A 243 10.90 -12.00 19.66
C GLY A 243 10.48 -10.54 19.81
N GLU A 244 10.34 -9.86 18.67
CA GLU A 244 9.97 -8.44 18.59
C GLU A 244 8.78 -8.18 17.68
N THR A 245 8.13 -7.04 17.89
CA THR A 245 7.07 -6.53 17.01
C THR A 245 7.66 -6.09 15.68
N PRO A 246 6.94 -6.33 14.56
CA PRO A 246 7.37 -5.77 13.30
C PRO A 246 7.16 -4.24 13.29
N PRO A 247 7.89 -3.48 12.46
CA PRO A 247 7.79 -2.01 12.43
C PRO A 247 6.39 -1.44 12.14
N HIS A 248 5.50 -2.24 11.53
CA HIS A 248 4.14 -1.84 11.19
C HIS A 248 3.10 -2.09 12.30
N ASP A 249 3.50 -2.72 13.42
CA ASP A 249 2.65 -2.95 14.58
C ASP A 249 3.45 -2.72 15.88
N PRO A 250 4.05 -1.53 16.06
CA PRO A 250 5.03 -1.29 17.14
C PRO A 250 4.39 -1.37 18.54
N THR A 251 3.09 -1.07 18.66
CA THR A 251 2.37 -1.01 19.95
C THR A 251 1.97 -2.39 20.49
N TYR A 252 2.08 -3.45 19.69
CA TYR A 252 1.56 -4.76 20.07
C TYR A 252 2.27 -5.41 21.27
N LEU A 253 3.55 -5.09 21.49
CA LEU A 253 4.25 -5.53 22.70
C LEU A 253 3.62 -4.93 23.96
N ASP A 254 3.22 -3.66 23.91
CA ASP A 254 2.58 -2.99 25.04
C ASP A 254 1.17 -3.54 25.28
N ASP A 255 0.42 -3.89 24.23
CA ASP A 255 -0.85 -4.60 24.33
C ASP A 255 -0.69 -5.94 25.07
N LEU A 256 0.36 -6.71 24.76
CA LEU A 256 0.65 -7.99 25.40
C LEU A 256 1.06 -7.83 26.87
N LYS A 257 1.88 -6.82 27.19
CA LYS A 257 2.24 -6.49 28.58
C LYS A 257 1.01 -6.07 29.39
N ALA A 258 0.14 -5.22 28.80
CA ALA A 258 -1.11 -4.82 29.42
C ALA A 258 -2.07 -6.01 29.63
N LEU A 259 -2.11 -6.96 28.70
CA LEU A 259 -2.88 -8.20 28.86
C LEU A 259 -2.33 -9.06 30.00
N ALA A 260 -1.01 -9.26 30.07
CA ALA A 260 -0.38 -9.98 31.18
C ALA A 260 -0.68 -9.33 32.54
N GLY A 261 -0.73 -7.99 32.59
CA GLY A 261 -1.16 -7.23 33.77
C GLY A 261 -2.62 -7.50 34.15
N ARG A 262 -3.55 -7.44 33.17
CA ARG A 262 -4.98 -7.76 33.40
C ARG A 262 -5.22 -9.20 33.85
N LEU A 263 -4.38 -10.13 33.39
CA LEU A 263 -4.42 -11.54 33.77
C LEU A 263 -3.68 -11.82 35.10
N CYS A 264 -3.10 -10.80 35.74
CA CYS A 264 -2.34 -10.91 36.99
C CYS A 264 -1.16 -11.90 36.91
N ILE A 265 -0.51 -11.99 35.74
CA ILE A 265 0.67 -12.84 35.51
C ILE A 265 1.92 -12.06 35.10
N GLY A 266 1.91 -10.72 35.20
CA GLY A 266 3.02 -9.86 34.78
C GLY A 266 4.38 -10.32 35.29
N ASP A 267 4.49 -10.64 36.59
CA ASP A 267 5.75 -11.07 37.23
C ASP A 267 6.21 -12.49 36.83
N ARG A 268 5.40 -13.21 36.05
CA ARG A 268 5.69 -14.57 35.57
C ARG A 268 5.99 -14.62 34.08
N VAL A 269 5.74 -13.52 33.36
CA VAL A 269 5.94 -13.43 31.91
C VAL A 269 7.18 -12.60 31.64
N ILE A 270 8.14 -13.18 30.93
CA ILE A 270 9.38 -12.53 30.55
C ILE A 270 9.36 -12.27 29.04
N PHE A 271 9.37 -11.00 28.67
CA PHE A 271 9.49 -10.57 27.28
C PHE A 271 10.96 -10.28 26.98
N THR A 272 11.62 -11.12 26.19
CA THR A 272 13.08 -11.03 26.00
C THR A 272 13.51 -10.09 24.88
N GLY A 273 12.57 -9.64 24.04
CA GLY A 273 12.90 -9.05 22.75
C GLY A 273 13.54 -10.09 21.80
N LEU A 274 14.23 -9.60 20.76
CA LEU A 274 14.91 -10.44 19.78
C LEU A 274 16.14 -11.13 20.38
N ARG A 275 16.25 -12.45 20.21
CA ARG A 275 17.39 -13.25 20.67
C ARG A 275 18.07 -13.99 19.51
N SER A 276 19.40 -14.10 19.57
CA SER A 276 20.23 -14.85 18.60
C SER A 276 20.62 -16.25 19.08
N ASP A 277 20.49 -16.52 20.37
CA ASP A 277 20.86 -17.76 21.07
C ASP A 277 19.68 -18.74 21.24
N VAL A 278 18.72 -18.72 20.29
CA VAL A 278 17.54 -19.59 20.26
C VAL A 278 17.87 -21.08 20.50
N PRO A 279 18.96 -21.67 19.96
CA PRO A 279 19.31 -23.05 20.27
C PRO A 279 19.58 -23.31 21.76
N ALA A 280 20.30 -22.41 22.44
CA ALA A 280 20.57 -22.52 23.88
C ALA A 280 19.29 -22.31 24.70
N LEU A 281 18.42 -21.41 24.25
CA LEU A 281 17.11 -21.19 24.85
C LEU A 281 16.24 -22.45 24.78
N LEU A 282 16.04 -23.01 23.58
CA LEU A 282 15.21 -24.20 23.37
C LEU A 282 15.78 -25.46 24.04
N ALA A 283 17.09 -25.53 24.29
CA ALA A 283 17.67 -26.62 25.08
C ALA A 283 17.24 -26.61 26.57
N ASN A 284 16.75 -25.47 27.05
CA ASN A 284 16.37 -25.20 28.45
C ASN A 284 14.87 -25.07 28.70
N VAL A 285 14.04 -25.04 27.64
CA VAL A 285 12.58 -24.97 27.80
C VAL A 285 12.03 -26.32 28.24
N THR A 286 11.10 -26.28 29.19
CA THR A 286 10.33 -27.45 29.61
C THR A 286 9.25 -27.77 28.59
N VAL A 287 8.60 -26.73 28.03
CA VAL A 287 7.61 -26.85 26.96
C VAL A 287 7.78 -25.70 25.99
N SER A 288 7.92 -26.03 24.70
CA SER A 288 7.87 -25.07 23.61
C SER A 288 6.44 -25.00 23.06
N VAL A 289 5.88 -23.80 22.94
CA VAL A 289 4.47 -23.58 22.57
C VAL A 289 4.37 -22.80 21.27
N MET A 290 3.55 -23.31 20.35
CA MET A 290 3.30 -22.76 19.01
C MET A 290 1.79 -22.46 18.90
N PRO A 291 1.31 -21.33 19.44
CA PRO A 291 -0.12 -21.06 19.60
C PRO A 291 -0.72 -20.37 18.37
N SER A 292 -0.09 -20.50 17.21
CA SER A 292 -0.41 -19.71 16.02
C SER A 292 -1.85 -19.93 15.56
N LEU A 293 -2.53 -18.84 15.20
CA LEU A 293 -3.88 -18.89 14.63
C LEU A 293 -3.82 -19.28 13.15
N ASN A 294 -2.70 -19.02 12.49
CA ASN A 294 -2.47 -19.39 11.11
C ASN A 294 -0.97 -19.45 10.78
N GLU A 295 -0.54 -20.43 9.98
CA GLU A 295 0.85 -20.63 9.60
C GLU A 295 0.97 -21.30 8.22
N ALA A 296 2.06 -21.06 7.49
CA ALA A 296 2.51 -21.95 6.43
C ALA A 296 3.25 -23.15 7.06
N LEU A 297 4.58 -23.07 7.21
CA LEU A 297 5.37 -23.98 8.01
C LEU A 297 6.31 -23.18 8.93
N SER A 298 6.13 -23.34 10.24
CA SER A 298 6.88 -22.58 11.25
C SER A 298 8.33 -23.06 11.37
N ASN A 299 9.30 -22.15 11.21
CA ASN A 299 10.69 -22.46 11.51
C ASN A 299 10.90 -22.74 13.00
N ALA A 300 10.22 -21.99 13.89
CA ALA A 300 10.34 -22.18 15.34
C ALA A 300 9.86 -23.56 15.79
N LEU A 301 8.90 -24.15 15.07
CA LEU A 301 8.50 -25.55 15.27
C LEU A 301 9.64 -26.50 14.92
N LEU A 302 10.24 -26.36 13.73
CA LEU A 302 11.37 -27.19 13.30
C LEU A 302 12.57 -27.06 14.23
N GLU A 303 12.86 -25.85 14.70
CA GLU A 303 13.94 -25.56 15.65
C GLU A 303 13.66 -26.18 17.03
N SER A 304 12.41 -26.09 17.52
CA SER A 304 11.99 -26.74 18.77
C SER A 304 12.11 -28.27 18.67
N MET A 305 11.71 -28.85 17.54
CA MET A 305 11.84 -30.28 17.29
C MET A 305 13.32 -30.67 17.19
N ALA A 306 14.16 -29.87 16.52
CA ALA A 306 15.61 -30.11 16.43
C ALA A 306 16.31 -30.08 17.79
N ALA A 307 15.88 -29.18 18.68
CA ALA A 307 16.33 -29.10 20.07
C ALA A 307 15.87 -30.31 20.92
N GLY A 308 14.92 -31.11 20.42
CA GLY A 308 14.26 -32.17 21.18
C GLY A 308 13.39 -31.62 22.31
N ALA A 309 12.90 -30.38 22.17
CA ALA A 309 12.01 -29.77 23.14
C ALA A 309 10.63 -30.44 23.11
N PRO A 310 9.97 -30.66 24.27
CA PRO A 310 8.56 -31.04 24.30
C PRO A 310 7.69 -29.92 23.71
N ILE A 311 6.75 -30.27 22.82
CA ILE A 311 6.01 -29.28 22.02
C ILE A 311 4.50 -29.41 22.23
N VAL A 312 3.84 -28.26 22.39
CA VAL A 312 2.41 -28.09 22.19
C VAL A 312 2.20 -27.10 21.04
N ALA A 313 1.47 -27.49 20.00
CA ALA A 313 1.23 -26.63 18.84
C ALA A 313 -0.24 -26.64 18.41
N THR A 314 -0.70 -25.55 17.82
CA THR A 314 -2.02 -25.51 17.21
C THR A 314 -2.05 -26.26 15.87
N ARG A 315 -3.17 -26.90 15.57
CA ARG A 315 -3.39 -27.68 14.34
C ARG A 315 -3.71 -26.77 13.15
N VAL A 316 -2.74 -25.95 12.74
CA VAL A 316 -2.87 -25.00 11.62
C VAL A 316 -1.76 -25.19 10.59
N GLY A 317 -2.07 -24.89 9.33
CA GLY A 317 -1.09 -24.90 8.25
C GLY A 317 -0.42 -26.26 8.08
N GLY A 318 0.89 -26.22 7.82
CA GLY A 318 1.77 -27.38 7.72
C GLY A 318 2.26 -27.93 9.07
N THR A 319 1.79 -27.43 10.20
CA THR A 319 2.12 -27.99 11.53
C THR A 319 1.80 -29.50 11.62
N PRO A 320 0.61 -29.98 11.18
CA PRO A 320 0.24 -31.39 11.25
C PRO A 320 1.02 -32.28 10.26
N GLU A 321 1.71 -31.69 9.28
CA GLU A 321 2.56 -32.42 8.33
C GLU A 321 3.89 -32.84 8.97
N VAL A 322 4.34 -32.09 9.99
CA VAL A 322 5.63 -32.30 10.66
C VAL A 322 5.44 -32.89 12.06
N LEU A 323 4.44 -32.42 12.80
CA LEU A 323 4.17 -32.85 14.17
C LEU A 323 3.02 -33.86 14.20
N THR A 324 3.27 -35.08 14.69
CA THR A 324 2.23 -36.10 14.90
C THR A 324 1.75 -36.09 16.34
N ASP A 325 0.45 -35.84 16.51
CA ASP A 325 -0.21 -35.74 17.81
C ASP A 325 -0.01 -37.00 18.68
N GLY A 326 0.37 -36.80 19.94
CA GLY A 326 0.66 -37.85 20.91
C GLY A 326 1.92 -38.68 20.62
N LYS A 327 2.65 -38.43 19.52
CA LYS A 327 3.86 -39.19 19.14
C LYS A 327 5.12 -38.34 19.13
N THR A 328 5.05 -37.14 18.56
CA THR A 328 6.19 -36.21 18.47
C THR A 328 5.88 -34.86 19.10
N GLY A 329 4.71 -34.71 19.73
CA GLY A 329 4.22 -33.49 20.36
C GLY A 329 2.70 -33.58 20.55
N LEU A 330 2.10 -32.52 21.11
CA LEU A 330 0.65 -32.43 21.29
C LEU A 330 0.06 -31.39 20.34
N LEU A 331 -1.02 -31.75 19.64
CA LEU A 331 -1.74 -30.85 18.73
C LEU A 331 -3.10 -30.46 19.29
N VAL A 332 -3.35 -29.15 19.39
CA VAL A 332 -4.62 -28.59 19.87
C VAL A 332 -5.33 -27.77 18.79
N PRO A 333 -6.65 -27.55 18.86
CA PRO A 333 -7.33 -26.61 17.98
C PRO A 333 -6.77 -25.18 18.13
N ALA A 334 -6.79 -24.39 17.05
CA ALA A 334 -6.43 -22.98 17.13
C ALA A 334 -7.46 -22.18 17.93
N ALA A 335 -7.00 -21.13 18.62
CA ALA A 335 -7.82 -20.28 19.48
C ALA A 335 -8.50 -20.98 20.69
N ASP A 336 -8.19 -22.25 20.95
CA ASP A 336 -8.72 -23.02 22.09
C ASP A 336 -7.77 -22.96 23.28
N VAL A 337 -7.96 -21.94 24.12
CA VAL A 337 -7.16 -21.68 25.32
C VAL A 337 -7.24 -22.83 26.34
N PRO A 338 -8.43 -23.37 26.69
CA PRO A 338 -8.52 -24.52 27.58
C PRO A 338 -7.70 -25.74 27.12
N SER A 339 -7.79 -26.10 25.84
CA SER A 339 -7.03 -27.23 25.27
C SER A 339 -5.52 -26.96 25.28
N LEU A 340 -5.12 -25.72 24.97
CA LEU A 340 -3.72 -25.29 25.02
C LEU A 340 -3.15 -25.40 26.45
N ALA A 341 -3.85 -24.85 27.44
CA ALA A 341 -3.46 -24.91 28.84
C ALA A 341 -3.39 -26.35 29.38
N THR A 342 -4.38 -27.18 29.05
CA THR A 342 -4.43 -28.59 29.45
C THR A 342 -3.26 -29.37 28.88
N SER A 343 -2.91 -29.13 27.62
CA SER A 343 -1.78 -29.82 26.97
C SER A 343 -0.43 -29.37 27.51
N ILE A 344 -0.27 -28.08 27.84
CA ILE A 344 0.93 -27.57 28.53
C ILE A 344 1.05 -28.24 29.90
N ALA A 345 -0.02 -28.22 30.70
CA ALA A 345 -0.07 -28.84 32.01
C ALA A 345 0.29 -30.34 31.97
N ARG A 346 -0.22 -31.07 30.98
CA ARG A 346 0.09 -32.49 30.79
C ARG A 346 1.59 -32.76 30.59
N LEU A 347 2.28 -31.92 29.82
CA LEU A 347 3.73 -32.07 29.62
C LEU A 347 4.53 -31.65 30.87
N LEU A 348 4.02 -30.70 31.66
CA LEU A 348 4.61 -30.33 32.94
C LEU A 348 4.44 -31.44 34.00
N ASP A 349 3.30 -32.13 34.03
CA ASP A 349 3.02 -33.24 34.95
C ASP A 349 3.80 -34.52 34.62
N ALA A 350 4.06 -34.76 33.33
CA ALA A 350 4.59 -36.02 32.83
C ALA A 350 5.96 -35.84 32.16
N PRO A 351 7.06 -35.59 32.92
CA PRO A 351 8.37 -35.29 32.36
C PRO A 351 8.95 -36.44 31.50
N ILE A 352 8.61 -37.69 31.84
CA ILE A 352 8.99 -38.87 31.04
C ILE A 352 8.34 -38.82 29.66
N LEU A 353 7.02 -38.55 29.60
CA LEU A 353 6.29 -38.38 28.34
C LEU A 353 6.85 -37.21 27.55
N ALA A 354 7.06 -36.06 28.21
CA ALA A 354 7.63 -34.87 27.57
C ALA A 354 8.98 -35.17 26.90
N ALA A 355 9.89 -35.84 27.62
CA ALA A 355 11.19 -36.23 27.08
C ALA A 355 11.09 -37.27 25.95
N GLN A 356 10.15 -38.21 26.02
CA GLN A 356 9.89 -39.17 24.93
C GLN A 356 9.41 -38.47 23.67
N LEU A 357 8.42 -37.58 23.77
CA LEU A 357 7.89 -36.82 22.63
C LEU A 357 8.97 -35.93 22.01
N GLY A 358 9.77 -35.25 22.84
CA GLY A 358 10.88 -34.41 22.37
C GLY A 358 11.94 -35.19 21.60
N ARG A 359 12.36 -36.37 22.09
CA ARG A 359 13.31 -37.25 21.37
C ARG A 359 12.73 -37.73 20.04
N ALA A 360 11.47 -38.16 20.02
CA ALA A 360 10.80 -38.60 18.81
C ALA A 360 10.69 -37.45 17.78
N ALA A 361 10.40 -36.22 18.24
CA ALA A 361 10.38 -35.03 17.40
C ALA A 361 11.74 -34.75 16.74
N ARG A 362 12.82 -34.85 17.51
CA ARG A 362 14.19 -34.66 17.00
C ARG A 362 14.54 -35.68 15.92
N GLN A 363 14.21 -36.95 16.13
CA GLN A 363 14.46 -38.00 15.14
C GLN A 363 13.77 -37.69 13.80
N VAL A 364 12.51 -37.24 13.83
CA VAL A 364 11.78 -36.83 12.61
C VAL A 364 12.51 -35.72 11.86
N ILE A 365 13.04 -34.73 12.58
CA ILE A 365 13.79 -33.62 11.97
C ILE A 365 15.09 -34.11 11.33
N GLU A 366 15.87 -34.92 12.04
CA GLU A 366 17.14 -35.48 11.55
C GLU A 366 16.93 -36.27 10.26
N GLU A 367 15.87 -37.09 10.20
CA GLU A 367 15.57 -37.93 9.05
C GLU A 367 14.99 -37.15 7.86
N ARG A 368 14.09 -36.18 8.09
CA ARG A 368 13.22 -35.63 7.03
C ARG A 368 13.37 -34.14 6.76
N TYR A 369 13.79 -33.35 7.75
CA TYR A 369 13.78 -31.88 7.69
C TYR A 369 15.16 -31.26 7.94
N SER A 370 16.25 -32.01 7.71
CA SER A 370 17.61 -31.48 7.81
C SER A 370 17.92 -30.49 6.69
N ILE A 371 18.74 -29.48 6.99
CA ILE A 371 19.15 -28.47 6.01
C ILE A 371 19.87 -29.08 4.81
N THR A 372 20.68 -30.12 5.04
CA THR A 372 21.39 -30.88 4.00
C THR A 372 20.42 -31.53 3.02
N ARG A 373 19.34 -32.14 3.52
CA ARG A 373 18.33 -32.77 2.68
C ARG A 373 17.54 -31.73 1.88
N MET A 374 17.17 -30.61 2.50
CA MET A 374 16.50 -29.49 1.81
C MET A 374 17.39 -28.94 0.68
N ALA A 375 18.68 -28.73 0.95
CA ALA A 375 19.64 -28.25 -0.03
C ALA A 375 19.79 -29.22 -1.20
N ALA A 376 20.02 -30.52 -0.94
CA ALA A 376 20.13 -31.54 -1.97
C ALA A 376 18.85 -31.64 -2.84
N THR A 377 17.67 -31.62 -2.21
CA THR A 377 16.38 -31.66 -2.90
C THR A 377 16.19 -30.43 -3.80
N THR A 378 16.59 -29.25 -3.32
CA THR A 378 16.50 -28.00 -4.08
C THR A 378 17.49 -27.98 -5.26
N GLU A 379 18.72 -28.44 -5.07
CA GLU A 379 19.70 -28.54 -6.15
C GLU A 379 19.27 -29.54 -7.23
N ASN A 380 18.66 -30.65 -6.84
CA ASN A 380 18.12 -31.63 -7.78
C ASN A 380 16.96 -31.05 -8.61
N LEU A 381 16.08 -30.26 -7.98
CA LEU A 381 15.04 -29.52 -8.70
C LEU A 381 15.64 -28.58 -9.75
N TYR A 382 16.69 -27.83 -9.38
CA TYR A 382 17.38 -26.93 -10.31
C TYR A 382 17.97 -27.66 -11.51
N ARG A 383 18.64 -28.80 -11.28
CA ARG A 383 19.23 -29.63 -12.35
C ARG A 383 18.18 -30.26 -13.26
N ASP A 384 17.09 -30.78 -12.70
CA ASP A 384 15.99 -31.35 -13.47
C ASP A 384 15.35 -30.30 -14.39
N LEU A 385 15.08 -29.10 -13.88
CA LEU A 385 14.48 -28.02 -14.68
C LEU A 385 15.39 -27.56 -15.82
N LEU A 386 16.70 -27.43 -15.59
CA LEU A 386 17.65 -27.10 -16.66
C LEU A 386 17.74 -28.20 -17.72
N THR A 387 17.73 -29.46 -17.30
CA THR A 387 17.76 -30.62 -18.23
C THR A 387 16.51 -30.66 -19.10
N ARG A 388 15.33 -30.40 -18.51
CA ARG A 388 14.06 -30.29 -19.26
C ARG A 388 14.07 -29.11 -20.22
N HIS A 389 14.64 -27.97 -19.83
CA HIS A 389 14.79 -26.81 -20.70
C HIS A 389 15.66 -27.13 -21.92
N ALA A 390 16.84 -27.73 -21.72
CA ALA A 390 17.76 -28.11 -22.81
C ALA A 390 17.06 -29.01 -23.85
N ARG A 391 16.38 -30.07 -23.40
CA ARG A 391 15.61 -30.98 -24.28
C ARG A 391 14.49 -30.28 -25.06
N LYS A 392 13.84 -29.28 -24.46
CA LYS A 392 12.76 -28.51 -25.12
C LYS A 392 13.32 -27.58 -26.20
N THR A 393 14.48 -26.99 -25.98
CA THR A 393 15.17 -26.13 -26.94
C THR A 393 15.68 -26.93 -28.14
N GLU A 394 16.27 -28.11 -27.91
CA GLU A 394 16.66 -29.05 -28.99
C GLU A 394 15.48 -29.45 -29.87
N ARG A 395 14.34 -29.86 -29.27
CA ARG A 395 13.11 -30.21 -30.02
C ARG A 395 12.51 -29.04 -30.80
N ARG A 396 12.67 -27.80 -30.34
CA ARG A 396 12.21 -26.58 -31.05
C ARG A 396 13.12 -26.22 -32.22
N GLY A 397 14.44 -26.40 -32.08
CA GLY A 397 15.40 -26.22 -33.18
C GLY A 397 15.08 -27.12 -34.37
N ILE A 398 14.81 -28.41 -34.09
CA ILE A 398 14.46 -29.41 -35.11
C ILE A 398 13.13 -29.08 -35.83
N ARG A 399 12.16 -28.48 -35.13
CA ARG A 399 10.88 -28.03 -35.75
C ARG A 399 11.03 -26.76 -36.60
N HIS A 400 11.88 -25.82 -36.19
CA HIS A 400 12.12 -24.59 -36.95
C HIS A 400 12.90 -24.84 -38.25
N GLU A 401 13.81 -25.82 -38.28
CA GLU A 401 14.48 -26.25 -39.51
C GLU A 401 13.53 -26.94 -40.51
N ARG A 402 12.48 -27.61 -40.03
CA ARG A 402 11.41 -28.15 -40.89
C ARG A 402 10.45 -27.07 -41.41
N ALA A 403 10.04 -26.12 -40.56
CA ALA A 403 9.13 -25.04 -40.97
C ALA A 403 9.76 -24.02 -41.93
N ALA A 404 11.08 -23.80 -41.85
CA ALA A 404 11.80 -22.92 -42.76
C ALA A 404 11.93 -23.45 -44.20
N ARG A 405 11.52 -24.71 -44.47
CA ARG A 405 11.49 -25.30 -45.82
C ARG A 405 10.13 -25.21 -46.53
N GLU A 406 9.07 -24.73 -45.86
CA GLU A 406 7.69 -24.84 -46.38
C GLU A 406 6.93 -23.52 -46.56
N THR A 407 7.57 -22.35 -46.47
CA THR A 407 6.86 -21.07 -46.67
C THR A 407 7.64 -20.08 -47.54
N HIS A 408 7.47 -20.22 -48.86
CA HIS A 408 7.69 -19.18 -49.86
C HIS A 408 6.50 -19.19 -50.82
N GLY A 409 5.58 -18.21 -50.70
CA GLY A 409 4.47 -18.09 -51.64
C GLY A 409 3.31 -17.19 -51.20
N GLN A 410 3.37 -15.91 -51.61
CA GLN A 410 2.26 -15.01 -51.97
C GLN A 410 1.31 -14.54 -50.82
N TRP A 411 0.62 -13.39 -50.82
CA TRP A 411 0.02 -12.54 -51.88
C TRP A 411 -0.16 -11.08 -51.39
N LEU A 412 -0.38 -10.14 -52.31
CA LEU A 412 -0.58 -8.69 -52.13
C LEU A 412 -1.84 -8.23 -52.88
N GLY A 413 -2.59 -7.26 -52.33
CA GLY A 413 -3.60 -6.43 -53.02
C GLY A 413 -5.06 -6.81 -52.74
N THR A 414 -6.07 -5.93 -52.71
CA THR A 414 -6.23 -4.46 -52.92
C THR A 414 -7.67 -4.14 -52.47
N LEU A 415 -8.03 -2.89 -52.12
CA LEU A 415 -9.12 -2.12 -52.76
C LEU A 415 -9.48 -0.83 -52.00
N THR A 416 -9.93 0.15 -52.79
CA THR A 416 -10.17 1.56 -52.48
C THR A 416 -11.64 1.94 -52.77
N SER A 417 -12.03 3.16 -52.33
CA SER A 417 -13.11 4.05 -52.86
C SER A 417 -14.48 3.94 -52.14
N LEU A 418 -15.36 4.95 -51.91
CA LEU A 418 -15.72 6.29 -52.45
C LEU A 418 -16.47 7.12 -51.32
N VAL A 419 -16.29 8.44 -51.12
CA VAL A 419 -17.00 9.68 -51.63
C VAL A 419 -17.95 10.41 -50.62
N ASP A 420 -17.88 11.75 -50.72
CA ASP A 420 -18.50 12.90 -50.01
C ASP A 420 -20.03 12.99 -49.86
N ARG A 421 -20.47 13.84 -48.89
CA ARG A 421 -21.71 14.66 -48.90
C ARG A 421 -21.60 15.96 -48.05
N PRO A 422 -22.44 17.01 -48.29
CA PRO A 422 -22.09 18.43 -48.12
C PRO A 422 -22.56 19.11 -46.81
N ALA A 423 -22.04 20.31 -46.55
CA ALA A 423 -22.35 21.19 -45.41
C ALA A 423 -23.46 22.22 -45.72
N LEU A 424 -24.26 22.58 -44.71
CA LEU A 424 -25.20 23.71 -44.70
C LEU A 424 -24.76 24.77 -43.66
N PRO A 425 -25.05 26.07 -43.88
CA PRO A 425 -24.53 27.17 -43.05
C PRO A 425 -25.47 27.50 -41.88
N ILE A 426 -24.91 27.87 -40.73
CA ILE A 426 -25.64 28.48 -39.60
C ILE A 426 -24.92 29.77 -39.19
N ALA A 427 -25.72 30.83 -39.06
CA ALA A 427 -25.35 32.21 -38.77
C ALA A 427 -24.73 32.41 -37.37
N GLU A 428 -23.80 33.37 -37.29
CA GLU A 428 -23.16 33.83 -36.04
C GLU A 428 -24.15 34.48 -35.07
N PRO A 429 -23.89 34.30 -33.77
CA PRO A 429 -23.65 35.44 -32.89
C PRO A 429 -22.20 35.37 -32.39
N ALA A 430 -21.40 36.40 -32.70
CA ALA A 430 -19.96 36.42 -32.44
C ALA A 430 -19.65 36.52 -30.94
N CYS A 431 -19.59 35.38 -30.25
CA CYS A 431 -18.79 35.26 -29.03
C CYS A 431 -17.32 35.21 -29.43
N SER A 432 -16.48 36.07 -28.86
CA SER A 432 -15.04 36.00 -29.06
C SER A 432 -14.41 35.10 -28.00
N VAL A 433 -13.41 34.32 -28.40
CA VAL A 433 -12.63 33.50 -27.47
C VAL A 433 -11.21 34.03 -27.45
N HIS A 434 -10.73 34.35 -26.24
CA HIS A 434 -9.38 34.82 -26.01
C HIS A 434 -8.61 33.81 -25.15
N VAL A 435 -7.34 33.57 -25.47
CA VAL A 435 -6.50 32.59 -24.77
C VAL A 435 -5.44 33.34 -23.97
N VAL A 436 -5.60 33.32 -22.65
CA VAL A 436 -4.66 33.96 -21.73
C VAL A 436 -3.54 32.98 -21.40
N THR A 437 -2.33 33.37 -21.78
CA THR A 437 -1.10 32.60 -21.55
C THR A 437 -0.05 33.36 -20.74
N ASP A 438 -0.29 34.66 -20.51
CA ASP A 438 0.59 35.57 -19.79
C ASP A 438 0.12 35.79 -18.34
N ASP A 439 1.08 35.93 -17.43
CA ASP A 439 0.82 36.10 -16.00
C ASP A 439 0.21 37.47 -15.68
N ALA A 440 0.67 38.56 -16.31
CA ALA A 440 0.16 39.90 -16.04
C ALA A 440 -1.28 40.04 -16.51
N GLU A 441 -1.60 39.46 -17.67
CA GLU A 441 -2.97 39.38 -18.15
C GLU A 441 -3.87 38.55 -17.21
N PHE A 442 -3.42 37.37 -16.76
CA PHE A 442 -4.18 36.58 -15.80
C PHE A 442 -4.45 37.35 -14.51
N LEU A 443 -3.46 38.08 -13.99
CA LEU A 443 -3.62 38.90 -12.79
C LEU A 443 -4.63 40.05 -12.98
N ALA A 444 -4.66 40.68 -14.15
CA ALA A 444 -5.57 41.78 -14.45
C ALA A 444 -7.06 41.36 -14.46
N LEU A 445 -7.36 40.07 -14.59
CA LEU A 445 -8.73 39.54 -14.65
C LEU A 445 -9.44 39.45 -13.30
N GLU A 446 -8.80 39.73 -12.16
CA GLU A 446 -9.33 39.42 -10.82
C GLU A 446 -10.79 39.87 -10.63
N ALA A 447 -11.10 41.12 -10.99
CA ALA A 447 -12.44 41.70 -10.81
C ALA A 447 -13.49 41.00 -11.69
N GLU A 448 -13.28 40.97 -13.01
CA GLU A 448 -14.21 40.35 -13.96
C GLU A 448 -14.36 38.84 -13.75
N TRP A 449 -13.28 38.16 -13.34
CA TRP A 449 -13.28 36.74 -13.01
C TRP A 449 -14.23 36.46 -11.85
N ASN A 450 -14.06 37.18 -10.74
CA ASN A 450 -14.85 36.97 -9.54
C ASN A 450 -16.31 37.36 -9.74
N GLU A 451 -16.60 38.40 -10.52
CA GLU A 451 -17.96 38.73 -10.95
C GLU A 451 -18.58 37.58 -11.77
N THR A 452 -17.80 36.92 -12.61
CA THR A 452 -18.25 35.77 -13.40
C THR A 452 -18.52 34.55 -12.53
N VAL A 453 -17.67 34.28 -11.51
CA VAL A 453 -17.90 33.22 -10.51
C VAL A 453 -19.22 33.44 -9.77
N GLU A 454 -19.54 34.68 -9.42
CA GLU A 454 -20.78 35.06 -8.74
C GLU A 454 -22.00 34.90 -9.65
N ARG A 455 -21.94 35.37 -10.91
CA ARG A 455 -23.01 35.18 -11.90
C ARG A 455 -23.24 33.71 -12.24
N ALA A 456 -22.18 32.90 -12.28
CA ALA A 456 -22.26 31.45 -12.44
C ALA A 456 -22.83 30.72 -11.20
N ARG A 457 -23.08 31.44 -10.09
CA ARG A 457 -23.64 30.92 -8.84
C ARG A 457 -22.83 29.77 -8.23
N ILE A 458 -21.50 29.83 -8.36
CA ILE A 458 -20.60 28.82 -7.78
C ILE A 458 -20.61 28.94 -6.26
N GLY A 459 -21.02 27.87 -5.57
CA GLY A 459 -21.23 27.84 -4.13
C GLY A 459 -19.98 27.58 -3.27
N HIS A 460 -18.78 27.82 -3.78
CA HIS A 460 -17.52 27.59 -3.07
C HIS A 460 -16.40 28.54 -3.56
N PRO A 461 -15.38 28.84 -2.74
CA PRO A 461 -14.35 29.82 -3.08
C PRO A 461 -13.26 29.29 -4.01
N PHE A 462 -13.19 27.97 -4.24
CA PHE A 462 -12.06 27.30 -4.90
C PHE A 462 -11.86 27.62 -6.39
N LEU A 463 -12.81 28.33 -7.02
CA LEU A 463 -12.71 28.85 -8.39
C LEU A 463 -12.60 30.37 -8.45
N ARG A 464 -12.54 31.05 -7.30
CA ARG A 464 -12.27 32.48 -7.26
C ARG A 464 -10.84 32.77 -7.68
N HIS A 465 -10.63 33.95 -8.24
CA HIS A 465 -9.34 34.35 -8.79
C HIS A 465 -8.24 34.28 -7.73
N GLU A 466 -8.48 34.79 -6.53
CA GLU A 466 -7.49 34.78 -5.45
C GLU A 466 -7.04 33.37 -5.05
N TRP A 467 -7.92 32.35 -5.18
CA TRP A 467 -7.57 30.96 -4.92
C TRP A 467 -6.65 30.42 -6.02
N LEU A 468 -7.09 30.55 -7.27
CA LEU A 468 -6.39 30.02 -8.43
C LEU A 468 -5.05 30.72 -8.68
N ARG A 469 -4.99 32.04 -8.43
CA ARG A 469 -3.76 32.83 -8.44
C ARG A 469 -2.76 32.31 -7.40
N THR A 470 -3.21 32.07 -6.17
CA THR A 470 -2.35 31.55 -5.11
C THR A 470 -1.84 30.16 -5.44
N TRP A 471 -2.69 29.33 -6.03
CA TRP A 471 -2.29 28.03 -6.53
C TRP A 471 -1.25 28.15 -7.66
N TRP A 472 -1.49 29.03 -8.65
CA TRP A 472 -0.59 29.24 -9.79
C TRP A 472 0.82 29.68 -9.34
N GLU A 473 0.91 30.64 -8.44
CA GLU A 473 2.19 31.17 -7.95
C GLU A 473 3.01 30.15 -7.13
N CYS A 474 2.35 29.14 -6.54
CA CYS A 474 3.00 28.13 -5.71
C CYS A 474 3.30 26.83 -6.48
N PHE A 475 2.40 26.42 -7.37
CA PHE A 475 2.44 25.09 -8.02
C PHE A 475 2.51 25.15 -9.56
N GLY A 476 2.41 26.34 -10.16
CA GLY A 476 2.43 26.53 -11.61
C GLY A 476 3.80 26.34 -12.26
N ARG A 477 4.89 26.23 -11.47
CA ARG A 477 6.25 26.12 -11.99
C ARG A 477 6.39 24.93 -12.95
N GLY A 478 6.89 25.19 -14.17
CA GLY A 478 7.06 24.18 -15.21
C GLY A 478 5.81 23.91 -16.06
N CYS A 479 4.70 24.60 -15.77
CA CYS A 479 3.50 24.65 -16.60
C CYS A 479 3.43 25.99 -17.36
N ARG A 480 2.47 26.12 -18.28
CA ARG A 480 2.12 27.41 -18.92
C ARG A 480 0.63 27.66 -18.76
N LEU A 481 0.22 28.89 -18.48
CA LEU A 481 -1.19 29.28 -18.47
C LEU A 481 -1.83 29.01 -19.83
N HIS A 482 -3.09 28.60 -19.81
CA HIS A 482 -3.87 28.32 -21.00
C HIS A 482 -5.36 28.59 -20.77
N ILE A 483 -5.70 29.76 -20.24
CA ILE A 483 -7.07 30.05 -19.83
C ILE A 483 -7.87 30.52 -21.04
N LEU A 484 -9.01 29.88 -21.31
CA LEU A 484 -9.93 30.31 -22.37
C LEU A 484 -10.99 31.22 -21.77
N ILE A 485 -11.14 32.42 -22.32
CA ILE A 485 -12.14 33.40 -21.93
C ILE A 485 -13.09 33.59 -23.09
N VAL A 486 -14.36 33.27 -22.87
CA VAL A 486 -15.43 33.57 -23.83
C VAL A 486 -16.02 34.92 -23.45
N ARG A 487 -16.01 35.88 -24.38
CA ARG A 487 -16.65 37.18 -24.19
C ARG A 487 -17.87 37.34 -25.07
N ARG A 488 -18.92 37.93 -24.50
CA ARG A 488 -20.14 38.33 -25.20
C ARG A 488 -20.52 39.74 -24.75
N GLY A 489 -20.71 40.66 -25.70
CA GLY A 489 -21.00 42.06 -25.38
C GLY A 489 -19.95 42.72 -24.48
N GLY A 490 -18.67 42.37 -24.63
CA GLY A 490 -17.56 42.91 -23.83
C GLY A 490 -17.35 42.25 -22.47
N ARG A 491 -18.32 41.49 -21.94
CA ARG A 491 -18.24 40.82 -20.63
C ARG A 491 -17.83 39.36 -20.76
N ILE A 492 -17.22 38.80 -19.72
CA ILE A 492 -16.89 37.37 -19.68
C ILE A 492 -18.19 36.55 -19.55
N ALA A 493 -18.48 35.70 -20.52
CA ALA A 493 -19.60 34.75 -20.47
C ALA A 493 -19.19 33.41 -19.86
N ALA A 494 -17.95 32.97 -20.14
CA ALA A 494 -17.39 31.75 -19.58
C ALA A 494 -15.87 31.77 -19.49
N ILE A 495 -15.32 30.95 -18.58
CA ILE A 495 -13.90 30.77 -18.34
C ILE A 495 -13.58 29.28 -18.24
N ALA A 496 -12.62 28.80 -19.03
CA ALA A 496 -11.99 27.50 -18.83
C ALA A 496 -10.61 27.71 -18.17
N PRO A 497 -10.48 27.52 -16.84
CA PRO A 497 -9.22 27.75 -16.12
C PRO A 497 -8.24 26.60 -16.37
N LEU A 498 -7.62 26.58 -17.54
CA LEU A 498 -6.68 25.52 -17.93
C LEU A 498 -5.22 25.99 -17.87
N LEU A 499 -4.33 25.01 -17.72
CA LEU A 499 -2.90 25.13 -17.94
C LEU A 499 -2.44 24.02 -18.86
N SER A 500 -1.28 24.23 -19.49
CA SER A 500 -0.59 23.23 -20.31
C SER A 500 0.68 22.75 -19.64
N ASP A 501 0.93 21.44 -19.72
CA ASP A 501 2.20 20.82 -19.35
C ASP A 501 2.57 19.69 -20.33
N THR A 502 3.80 19.20 -20.21
CA THR A 502 4.23 17.98 -20.89
C THR A 502 4.57 16.94 -19.84
N THR A 503 3.94 15.77 -19.92
CA THR A 503 4.14 14.65 -19.00
C THR A 503 4.48 13.37 -19.76
N ARG A 504 4.97 12.33 -19.09
CA ARG A 504 5.12 11.00 -19.69
C ARG A 504 4.05 10.07 -19.13
N SER A 505 3.20 9.53 -19.98
CA SER A 505 2.26 8.47 -19.60
C SER A 505 2.37 7.30 -20.57
N TYR A 506 2.43 6.09 -20.01
CA TYR A 506 2.73 4.83 -20.70
C TYR A 506 4.00 4.89 -21.59
N GLY A 507 5.02 5.66 -21.18
CA GLY A 507 6.28 5.82 -21.93
C GLY A 507 6.23 6.84 -23.08
N ILE A 508 5.09 7.49 -23.31
CA ILE A 508 4.86 8.45 -24.38
C ILE A 508 4.82 9.87 -23.78
N SER A 509 5.55 10.81 -24.39
CA SER A 509 5.58 12.23 -23.98
C SER A 509 4.32 12.96 -24.44
N ILE A 510 3.40 13.26 -23.55
CA ILE A 510 2.06 13.76 -23.82
C ILE A 510 1.98 15.23 -23.47
N ARG A 511 1.47 16.03 -24.39
CA ARG A 511 1.06 17.42 -24.14
C ARG A 511 -0.33 17.38 -23.53
N ARG A 512 -0.49 17.96 -22.37
CA ARG A 512 -1.74 17.88 -21.62
C ARG A 512 -2.25 19.29 -21.32
N LEU A 513 -3.52 19.51 -21.60
CA LEU A 513 -4.30 20.60 -21.01
C LEU A 513 -5.01 20.06 -19.77
N ARG A 514 -4.94 20.77 -18.65
CA ARG A 514 -5.65 20.38 -17.43
C ARG A 514 -6.16 21.58 -16.65
N LEU A 515 -7.19 21.35 -15.82
CA LEU A 515 -7.70 22.39 -14.92
C LEU A 515 -6.62 22.87 -13.95
N LEU A 516 -6.61 24.16 -13.64
CA LEU A 516 -6.04 24.67 -12.41
C LEU A 516 -6.91 24.16 -11.26
N HIS A 517 -6.44 23.14 -10.55
CA HIS A 517 -7.14 22.58 -9.39
C HIS A 517 -6.16 22.30 -8.25
N ASN A 518 -6.68 22.32 -7.03
CA ASN A 518 -5.96 21.92 -5.83
C ASN A 518 -6.49 20.55 -5.36
N ASP A 519 -5.62 19.57 -5.22
CA ASP A 519 -5.98 18.21 -4.79
C ASP A 519 -6.56 18.15 -3.36
N HIS A 520 -6.28 19.15 -2.52
CA HIS A 520 -6.84 19.22 -1.16
C HIS A 520 -8.27 19.75 -1.12
N THR A 521 -8.76 20.36 -2.20
CA THR A 521 -10.10 20.97 -2.29
C THR A 521 -10.74 20.59 -3.62
N PRO A 522 -11.27 19.37 -3.76
CA PRO A 522 -11.70 18.81 -5.04
C PRO A 522 -12.99 19.47 -5.56
N ARG A 523 -12.91 20.72 -6.02
CA ARG A 523 -14.02 21.58 -6.45
C ARG A 523 -13.56 22.46 -7.61
N ALA A 524 -13.25 21.84 -8.74
CA ALA A 524 -12.79 22.51 -9.94
C ALA A 524 -13.80 22.30 -11.08
N ASP A 525 -13.97 23.30 -11.93
CA ASP A 525 -14.91 23.28 -13.05
C ASP A 525 -14.59 24.40 -14.06
N PHE A 526 -15.25 24.39 -15.22
CA PHE A 526 -15.40 25.60 -16.04
C PHE A 526 -16.39 26.55 -15.37
N ILE A 527 -16.15 27.84 -15.48
CA ILE A 527 -17.00 28.88 -14.92
C ILE A 527 -17.88 29.36 -16.07
N VAL A 528 -19.16 28.99 -16.10
CA VAL A 528 -20.08 29.36 -17.18
C VAL A 528 -21.23 30.16 -16.59
N ALA A 529 -21.25 31.47 -16.89
CA ALA A 529 -22.21 32.41 -16.32
C ALA A 529 -23.39 32.71 -17.27
N GLU A 530 -23.14 32.72 -18.58
CA GLU A 530 -24.12 33.11 -19.58
C GLU A 530 -24.14 32.13 -20.76
N GLN A 531 -25.35 31.91 -21.29
CA GLN A 531 -25.61 31.15 -22.52
C GLN A 531 -24.82 29.83 -22.58
N PRO A 532 -25.09 28.87 -21.67
CA PRO A 532 -24.19 27.75 -21.43
C PRO A 532 -23.85 26.95 -22.69
N GLU A 533 -24.84 26.66 -23.54
CA GLU A 533 -24.60 25.90 -24.77
C GLU A 533 -23.61 26.61 -25.71
N GLU A 534 -23.84 27.89 -26.00
CA GLU A 534 -22.96 28.68 -26.86
C GLU A 534 -21.56 28.81 -26.24
N SER A 535 -21.48 29.05 -24.92
CA SER A 535 -20.22 29.19 -24.18
C SER A 535 -19.37 27.91 -24.23
N TYR A 536 -19.97 26.74 -24.00
CA TYR A 536 -19.26 25.46 -24.12
C TYR A 536 -18.83 25.18 -25.57
N ARG A 537 -19.69 25.48 -26.56
CA ARG A 537 -19.33 25.33 -27.98
C ARG A 537 -18.17 26.25 -28.37
N ALA A 538 -18.15 27.49 -27.88
CA ALA A 538 -17.06 28.43 -28.12
C ALA A 538 -15.73 27.95 -27.50
N ILE A 539 -15.76 27.50 -26.23
CA ILE A 539 -14.60 26.88 -25.56
C ILE A 539 -14.10 25.67 -26.35
N TRP A 540 -15.01 24.78 -26.76
CA TRP A 540 -14.66 23.58 -27.49
C TRP A 540 -14.06 23.89 -28.87
N LYS A 541 -14.67 24.83 -29.62
CA LYS A 541 -14.14 25.29 -30.91
C LYS A 541 -12.71 25.79 -30.77
N ALA A 542 -12.42 26.62 -29.75
CA ALA A 542 -11.07 27.12 -29.50
C ALA A 542 -10.07 26.00 -29.11
N LEU A 543 -10.51 24.98 -28.37
CA LEU A 543 -9.69 23.80 -28.10
C LEU A 543 -9.38 23.00 -29.38
N CYS A 544 -10.33 22.89 -30.29
CA CYS A 544 -10.18 22.21 -31.58
C CYS A 544 -9.27 22.99 -32.55
N GLU A 545 -9.31 24.31 -32.55
CA GLU A 545 -8.39 25.16 -33.32
C GLU A 545 -6.93 25.00 -32.85
N GLN A 546 -6.72 24.51 -31.61
CA GLN A 546 -5.41 24.28 -31.01
C GLN A 546 -5.10 22.80 -30.81
N ARG A 547 -5.71 21.91 -31.62
CA ARG A 547 -5.57 20.44 -31.50
C ARG A 547 -4.13 19.95 -31.62
N ASP A 548 -3.28 20.68 -32.31
CA ASP A 548 -1.87 20.40 -32.46
C ASP A 548 -1.09 20.70 -31.17
N ARG A 549 -1.65 21.43 -30.20
CA ARG A 549 -0.97 21.82 -28.96
C ARG A 549 -1.22 20.88 -27.78
N TRP A 550 -2.20 19.98 -27.89
CA TRP A 550 -2.55 19.05 -26.82
C TRP A 550 -2.90 17.66 -27.35
N ASP A 551 -2.48 16.63 -26.61
CA ASP A 551 -2.81 15.24 -26.89
C ASP A 551 -3.96 14.75 -25.97
N VAL A 552 -4.02 15.29 -24.75
CA VAL A 552 -5.04 14.95 -23.74
C VAL A 552 -5.54 16.21 -23.03
N LEU A 553 -6.86 16.40 -22.96
CA LEU A 553 -7.52 17.32 -22.05
C LEU A 553 -7.95 16.53 -20.79
N GLN A 554 -7.44 16.92 -19.63
CA GLN A 554 -7.70 16.29 -18.34
C GLN A 554 -8.41 17.28 -17.40
N LEU A 555 -9.72 17.12 -17.24
CA LEU A 555 -10.53 17.91 -16.32
C LEU A 555 -10.72 17.11 -15.03
N SER A 556 -9.94 17.42 -14.00
CA SER A 556 -9.92 16.70 -12.72
C SER A 556 -10.81 17.38 -11.67
N GLN A 557 -11.33 16.57 -10.75
CA GLN A 557 -12.15 17.01 -9.60
C GLN A 557 -13.48 17.73 -9.98
N LEU A 558 -14.09 17.33 -11.09
CA LEU A 558 -15.43 17.77 -11.46
C LEU A 558 -16.46 17.14 -10.51
N PRO A 559 -17.32 17.92 -9.84
CA PRO A 559 -18.37 17.35 -9.00
C PRO A 559 -19.40 16.59 -9.83
N GLU A 560 -20.03 15.59 -9.22
CA GLU A 560 -21.22 14.95 -9.80
C GLU A 560 -22.29 16.00 -10.16
N GLY A 561 -22.83 15.90 -11.38
CA GLY A 561 -23.78 16.87 -11.94
C GLY A 561 -23.15 18.14 -12.52
N SER A 562 -21.82 18.24 -12.62
CA SER A 562 -21.15 19.32 -13.37
C SER A 562 -21.58 19.34 -14.84
N PRO A 563 -22.12 20.45 -15.37
CA PRO A 563 -22.46 20.55 -16.79
C PRO A 563 -21.24 20.37 -17.70
N THR A 564 -20.05 20.76 -17.25
CA THR A 564 -18.80 20.56 -18.00
C THR A 564 -18.54 19.09 -18.28
N LEU A 565 -18.82 18.20 -17.31
CA LEU A 565 -18.62 16.77 -17.46
C LEU A 565 -19.43 16.21 -18.65
N ASP A 566 -20.69 16.61 -18.75
CA ASP A 566 -21.62 16.12 -19.77
C ASP A 566 -21.43 16.83 -21.10
N THR A 567 -21.40 18.16 -21.11
CA THR A 567 -21.34 18.96 -22.33
C THR A 567 -20.01 18.80 -23.06
N VAL A 568 -18.87 18.81 -22.37
CA VAL A 568 -17.56 18.61 -23.02
C VAL A 568 -17.42 17.19 -23.55
N SER A 569 -17.98 16.19 -22.86
CA SER A 569 -17.99 14.81 -23.35
C SER A 569 -18.80 14.66 -24.65
N SER A 570 -19.96 15.31 -24.73
CA SER A 570 -20.81 15.32 -25.93
C SER A 570 -20.13 16.03 -27.10
N LEU A 571 -19.60 17.23 -26.90
CA LEU A 571 -18.88 17.98 -27.93
C LEU A 571 -17.63 17.24 -28.43
N ALA A 572 -16.93 16.54 -27.53
CA ALA A 572 -15.81 15.67 -27.88
C ALA A 572 -16.23 14.52 -28.81
N ALA A 573 -17.36 13.88 -28.53
CA ALA A 573 -17.88 12.81 -29.35
C ALA A 573 -18.30 13.30 -30.74
N GLU A 574 -18.94 14.47 -30.84
CA GLU A 574 -19.33 15.12 -32.11
C GLU A 574 -18.10 15.33 -33.03
N ASP A 575 -16.94 15.67 -32.46
CA ASP A 575 -15.69 15.93 -33.19
C ASP A 575 -14.76 14.69 -33.27
N GLY A 576 -15.30 13.49 -33.00
CA GLY A 576 -14.61 12.21 -33.14
C GLY A 576 -13.46 11.99 -32.14
N CYS A 577 -13.37 12.78 -31.06
CA CYS A 577 -12.45 12.52 -29.96
C CYS A 577 -12.93 11.31 -29.15
N LEU A 578 -11.98 10.55 -28.60
CA LEU A 578 -12.30 9.54 -27.61
C LEU A 578 -12.28 10.21 -26.23
N SER A 579 -13.28 9.94 -25.40
CA SER A 579 -13.34 10.44 -24.03
C SER A 579 -13.51 9.29 -23.03
N GLY A 580 -13.35 9.60 -21.75
CA GLY A 580 -13.74 8.70 -20.68
C GLY A 580 -13.66 9.37 -19.31
N VAL A 581 -14.48 8.85 -18.39
CA VAL A 581 -14.63 9.37 -17.05
C VAL A 581 -14.01 8.41 -16.03
N TRP A 582 -13.22 8.94 -15.09
CA TRP A 582 -12.66 8.20 -13.97
C TRP A 582 -13.24 8.70 -12.64
N PRO A 583 -13.70 7.82 -11.75
CA PRO A 583 -14.03 8.23 -10.39
C PRO A 583 -12.76 8.63 -9.65
N SER A 584 -12.81 9.76 -8.95
CA SER A 584 -11.73 10.26 -8.10
C SER A 584 -11.94 9.82 -6.66
N GLY A 585 -12.92 10.43 -5.99
CA GLY A 585 -13.21 10.23 -4.58
C GLY A 585 -14.54 10.86 -4.18
N ASP A 586 -15.01 10.45 -3.02
CA ASP A 586 -16.31 10.82 -2.47
C ASP A 586 -16.11 11.74 -1.27
N ALA A 587 -16.52 13.00 -1.38
CA ALA A 587 -16.36 13.99 -0.32
C ALA A 587 -17.56 13.95 0.64
N PRO A 588 -17.40 13.54 1.92
CA PRO A 588 -18.51 13.50 2.86
C PRO A 588 -18.94 14.89 3.31
N TYR A 589 -20.25 15.08 3.47
CA TYR A 589 -20.81 16.34 3.95
C TYR A 589 -22.06 16.11 4.81
N VAL A 590 -22.28 17.02 5.75
CA VAL A 590 -23.45 17.06 6.62
C VAL A 590 -24.44 18.07 6.07
N ARG A 591 -25.66 17.61 5.76
CA ARG A 591 -26.80 18.50 5.49
C ARG A 591 -27.34 18.99 6.83
N LEU A 592 -27.41 20.31 6.98
CA LEU A 592 -27.85 20.96 8.20
C LEU A 592 -29.35 21.27 8.09
N ALA A 593 -30.18 20.23 8.20
CA ALA A 593 -31.62 20.35 8.21
C ALA A 593 -32.16 20.14 9.63
N GLY A 594 -33.09 21.00 10.05
CA GLY A 594 -33.62 21.00 11.42
C GLY A 594 -32.64 21.63 12.40
N ASN A 595 -32.60 21.11 13.64
CA ASN A 595 -31.70 21.58 14.69
C ASN A 595 -30.60 20.57 15.04
N TRP A 596 -29.60 21.03 15.79
CA TRP A 596 -28.46 20.24 16.22
C TRP A 596 -28.85 18.97 16.98
N ASP A 597 -29.79 19.05 17.93
CA ASP A 597 -30.14 17.94 18.81
C ASP A 597 -30.81 16.80 18.03
N GLU A 598 -31.71 17.16 17.10
CA GLU A 598 -32.30 16.21 16.17
C GLU A 598 -31.25 15.51 15.33
N TYR A 599 -30.34 16.25 14.69
CA TYR A 599 -29.26 15.66 13.91
C TYR A 599 -28.34 14.76 14.75
N TYR A 600 -27.90 15.24 15.92
CA TYR A 600 -26.97 14.52 16.78
C TYR A 600 -27.60 13.21 17.32
N SER A 601 -28.90 13.22 17.62
CA SER A 601 -29.65 12.03 18.06
C SER A 601 -29.70 10.92 17.01
N ARG A 602 -29.63 11.26 15.71
CA ARG A 602 -29.65 10.30 14.58
C ARG A 602 -28.32 9.60 14.35
N LEU A 603 -27.21 10.10 14.91
CA LEU A 603 -25.91 9.43 14.81
C LEU A 603 -25.91 8.08 15.56
N SER A 604 -24.84 7.30 15.48
CA SER A 604 -24.80 6.02 16.22
C SER A 604 -24.67 6.24 17.73
N SER A 605 -25.29 5.36 18.53
CA SER A 605 -25.19 5.40 20.00
C SER A 605 -23.73 5.28 20.47
N LYS A 606 -22.95 4.40 19.83
CA LYS A 606 -21.51 4.23 20.05
C LYS A 606 -20.74 5.53 19.79
N PHE A 607 -21.01 6.20 18.66
CA PHE A 607 -20.36 7.46 18.32
C PHE A 607 -20.68 8.55 19.34
N ARG A 608 -21.96 8.75 19.68
CA ARG A 608 -22.36 9.71 20.72
C ARG A 608 -21.70 9.43 22.07
N GLN A 609 -21.62 8.17 22.47
CA GLN A 609 -20.95 7.78 23.72
C GLN A 609 -19.46 8.14 23.69
N ASN A 610 -18.78 7.89 22.57
CA ASN A 610 -17.37 8.24 22.40
C ASN A 610 -17.14 9.74 22.47
N VAL A 611 -17.98 10.55 21.81
CA VAL A 611 -17.93 12.01 21.88
C VAL A 611 -18.14 12.50 23.32
N ARG A 612 -19.15 11.98 24.03
CA ARG A 612 -19.38 12.32 25.46
C ARG A 612 -18.18 12.00 26.34
N ASN A 613 -17.60 10.81 26.17
CA ASN A 613 -16.44 10.38 26.95
C ASN A 613 -15.23 11.29 26.70
N ARG A 614 -14.98 11.65 25.42
CA ARG A 614 -13.90 12.58 25.03
C ARG A 614 -14.14 13.98 25.58
N LEU A 615 -15.36 14.50 25.45
CA LEU A 615 -15.74 15.81 25.97
C LEU A 615 -15.56 15.85 27.49
N SER A 616 -16.00 14.80 28.21
CA SER A 616 -15.80 14.71 29.67
C SER A 616 -14.33 14.73 30.07
N ARG A 617 -13.43 14.05 29.33
CA ARG A 617 -11.99 14.12 29.58
C ARG A 617 -11.45 15.52 29.32
N LEU A 618 -11.89 16.18 28.24
CA LEU A 618 -11.44 17.52 27.90
C LEU A 618 -11.90 18.54 28.93
N THR A 619 -13.15 18.46 29.39
CA THR A 619 -13.70 19.33 30.44
C THR A 619 -12.97 19.20 31.78
N ARG A 620 -12.35 18.06 32.07
CA ARG A 620 -11.50 17.91 33.27
C ARG A 620 -10.17 18.67 33.16
N LEU A 621 -9.71 18.96 31.94
CA LEU A 621 -8.50 19.75 31.69
C LEU A 621 -8.82 21.26 31.68
N GLY A 622 -10.04 21.62 31.31
CA GLY A 622 -10.49 23.01 31.26
C GLY A 622 -11.77 23.20 30.46
N GLU A 623 -12.27 24.42 30.39
CA GLU A 623 -13.49 24.73 29.62
C GLU A 623 -13.18 24.70 28.11
N PRO A 624 -13.80 23.77 27.33
CA PRO A 624 -13.55 23.69 25.91
C PRO A 624 -14.44 24.65 25.11
N ALA A 625 -13.87 25.40 24.18
CA ALA A 625 -14.61 26.31 23.31
C ALA A 625 -14.15 26.25 21.85
N LEU A 626 -15.02 26.68 20.94
CA LEU A 626 -14.67 26.90 19.54
C LEU A 626 -14.33 28.37 19.35
N GLU A 627 -13.11 28.63 18.93
CA GLU A 627 -12.68 29.94 18.45
C GLU A 627 -12.70 29.92 16.92
N THR A 628 -13.26 30.96 16.29
CA THR A 628 -13.22 31.12 14.83
C THR A 628 -12.62 32.48 14.50
N VAL A 629 -11.46 32.48 13.84
CA VAL A 629 -10.76 33.70 13.45
C VAL A 629 -11.03 33.98 11.97
N ILE A 630 -11.69 35.12 11.71
CA ILE A 630 -12.11 35.57 10.37
C ILE A 630 -11.57 36.96 10.02
N ASP A 631 -11.03 37.69 11.01
CA ASP A 631 -10.62 39.07 10.86
C ASP A 631 -9.23 39.18 10.23
N GLY A 632 -9.01 40.15 9.34
CA GLY A 632 -7.79 40.29 8.53
C GLY A 632 -6.49 40.22 9.33
N ALA A 633 -6.34 41.10 10.32
CA ALA A 633 -5.11 41.18 11.11
C ALA A 633 -5.01 40.02 12.12
N ALA A 634 -6.13 39.66 12.77
CA ALA A 634 -6.15 38.57 13.74
C ALA A 634 -5.90 37.19 13.10
N LEU A 635 -6.40 36.97 11.87
CA LEU A 635 -6.22 35.73 11.11
C LEU A 635 -4.75 35.56 10.73
N LEU A 636 -4.07 36.63 10.29
CA LEU A 636 -2.65 36.59 10.01
C LEU A 636 -1.81 36.30 11.27
N GLY A 637 -2.19 36.85 12.42
CA GLY A 637 -1.57 36.49 13.69
C GLY A 637 -1.83 35.05 14.11
N ALA A 638 -3.05 34.54 13.89
CA ALA A 638 -3.45 33.17 14.23
C ALA A 638 -2.93 32.10 13.25
N ARG A 639 -2.45 32.49 12.07
CA ARG A 639 -1.86 31.58 11.07
C ARG A 639 -0.72 30.74 11.63
N GLU A 640 0.18 31.36 12.40
CA GLU A 640 1.35 30.67 12.93
C GLU A 640 0.96 29.57 13.93
N ASP A 641 -0.11 29.80 14.71
CA ASP A 641 -0.70 28.76 15.56
C ASP A 641 -1.33 27.63 14.75
N ALA A 642 -1.98 27.97 13.62
CA ALA A 642 -2.55 26.96 12.73
C ALA A 642 -1.44 26.09 12.11
N PHE A 643 -0.32 26.67 11.66
CA PHE A 643 0.82 25.91 11.16
C PHE A 643 1.46 25.05 12.24
N ARG A 644 1.71 25.61 13.42
CA ARG A 644 2.26 24.87 14.57
C ARG A 644 1.42 23.63 14.92
N LEU A 645 0.10 23.79 15.01
CA LEU A 645 -0.83 22.70 15.34
C LEU A 645 -1.03 21.71 14.18
N GLU A 646 -0.90 22.14 12.93
CA GLU A 646 -0.99 21.25 11.76
C GLU A 646 0.28 20.43 11.56
N ALA A 647 1.44 21.02 11.86
CA ALA A 647 2.73 20.37 11.82
C ALA A 647 2.92 19.35 12.95
N SER A 648 2.18 19.43 14.06
CA SER A 648 2.39 18.55 15.21
C SER A 648 1.82 17.13 15.03
N GLY A 649 2.50 16.16 15.64
CA GLY A 649 2.08 14.76 15.69
C GLY A 649 2.42 13.94 14.43
N TRP A 650 1.55 12.99 14.09
CA TRP A 650 1.78 11.98 13.04
C TRP A 650 2.03 12.56 11.64
N LYS A 651 1.61 13.80 11.38
CA LYS A 651 1.76 14.45 10.06
C LYS A 651 3.18 14.94 9.78
N ALA A 652 3.89 15.44 10.80
CA ALA A 652 5.32 15.72 10.68
C ALA A 652 6.12 14.44 10.47
N GLU A 653 5.82 13.39 11.23
CA GLU A 653 6.48 12.08 11.10
C GLU A 653 6.25 11.43 9.72
N ALA A 654 5.07 11.64 9.13
CA ALA A 654 4.71 11.16 7.80
C ALA A 654 5.16 12.08 6.65
N GLY A 655 5.69 13.27 6.93
CA GLY A 655 6.07 14.26 5.92
C GLY A 655 4.88 14.76 5.07
N THR A 656 3.71 14.91 5.68
CA THR A 656 2.46 15.36 5.00
C THR A 656 1.86 16.65 5.59
N SER A 657 2.54 17.27 6.56
CA SER A 657 2.16 18.57 7.10
C SER A 657 2.36 19.70 6.08
N ILE A 658 1.74 20.84 6.33
CA ILE A 658 1.92 22.07 5.54
C ILE A 658 3.42 22.44 5.47
N ASP A 659 4.14 22.29 6.57
CA ASP A 659 5.57 22.64 6.68
C ASP A 659 6.50 21.62 6.01
N SER A 660 5.99 20.45 5.62
CA SER A 660 6.80 19.42 4.97
C SER A 660 7.17 19.77 3.52
N ASP A 661 6.45 20.69 2.88
CA ASP A 661 6.70 21.17 1.53
C ASP A 661 6.66 22.71 1.49
N PRO A 662 7.78 23.40 1.18
CA PRO A 662 7.83 24.86 1.10
C PRO A 662 6.79 25.48 0.17
N ALA A 663 6.39 24.79 -0.91
CA ALA A 663 5.36 25.28 -1.82
C ALA A 663 3.96 25.21 -1.20
N VAL A 664 3.69 24.16 -0.41
CA VAL A 664 2.42 23.99 0.33
C VAL A 664 2.32 25.01 1.47
N HIS A 665 3.39 25.19 2.24
CA HIS A 665 3.46 26.25 3.26
C HIS A 665 3.20 27.63 2.65
N ARG A 666 3.91 27.97 1.56
CA ARG A 666 3.71 29.23 0.85
C ARG A 666 2.27 29.41 0.34
N PHE A 667 1.64 28.34 -0.16
CA PHE A 667 0.25 28.39 -0.60
C PHE A 667 -0.70 28.79 0.53
N TYR A 668 -0.65 28.13 1.69
CA TYR A 668 -1.55 28.45 2.80
C TYR A 668 -1.24 29.80 3.44
N ALA A 669 0.02 30.24 3.43
CA ALA A 669 0.42 31.55 3.90
C ALA A 669 -0.14 32.69 3.02
N LEU A 670 0.06 32.61 1.71
CA LEU A 670 -0.47 33.57 0.74
C LEU A 670 -2.00 33.52 0.67
N LEU A 671 -2.59 32.34 0.83
CA LEU A 671 -4.04 32.18 0.84
C LEU A 671 -4.64 32.90 2.04
N ALA A 672 -4.04 32.77 3.23
CA ALA A 672 -4.46 33.49 4.43
C ALA A 672 -4.42 35.02 4.21
N GLU A 673 -3.37 35.53 3.58
CA GLU A 673 -3.23 36.96 3.25
C GLU A 673 -4.33 37.44 2.30
N ARG A 674 -4.56 36.71 1.20
CA ARG A 674 -5.50 37.13 0.15
C ARG A 674 -6.96 36.91 0.54
N ALA A 675 -7.27 35.77 1.13
CA ALA A 675 -8.63 35.39 1.46
C ALA A 675 -9.17 36.10 2.71
N SER A 676 -8.29 36.54 3.62
CA SER A 676 -8.71 37.28 4.81
C SER A 676 -9.39 38.61 4.48
N GLN A 677 -8.93 39.31 3.44
CA GLN A 677 -9.57 40.52 2.90
C GLN A 677 -10.99 40.26 2.36
N LYS A 678 -11.25 39.02 1.93
CA LYS A 678 -12.53 38.59 1.36
C LYS A 678 -13.42 37.90 2.40
N ARG A 679 -12.92 37.71 3.64
CA ARG A 679 -13.61 37.18 4.83
C ARG A 679 -14.25 35.79 4.69
N TRP A 680 -13.95 35.06 3.62
CA TRP A 680 -14.47 33.70 3.44
C TRP A 680 -13.55 32.63 4.06
N LEU A 681 -12.28 32.93 4.34
CA LEU A 681 -11.38 32.00 5.03
C LEU A 681 -11.58 32.07 6.55
N HIS A 682 -11.70 30.92 7.18
CA HIS A 682 -11.90 30.77 8.62
C HIS A 682 -10.78 29.89 9.19
N LEU A 683 -10.09 30.36 10.22
CA LEU A 683 -9.26 29.49 11.05
C LEU A 683 -10.07 29.09 12.28
N LEU A 684 -10.43 27.81 12.37
CA LEU A 684 -11.18 27.27 13.49
C LEU A 684 -10.19 26.66 14.48
N PHE A 685 -10.31 27.00 15.76
CA PHE A 685 -9.53 26.41 16.83
C PHE A 685 -10.43 25.80 17.90
N LEU A 686 -10.03 24.63 18.39
CA LEU A 686 -10.55 24.12 19.66
C LEU A 686 -9.63 24.66 20.75
N THR A 687 -10.21 25.39 21.70
CA THR A 687 -9.48 25.92 22.84
C THR A 687 -9.87 25.20 24.13
N VAL A 688 -8.96 25.15 25.09
CA VAL A 688 -9.20 24.73 26.48
C VAL A 688 -8.52 25.73 27.39
N ASN A 689 -9.26 26.37 28.29
CA ASN A 689 -8.75 27.48 29.14
C ASN A 689 -8.03 28.59 28.34
N GLY A 690 -8.50 28.86 27.11
CA GLY A 690 -7.89 29.86 26.22
C GLY A 690 -6.69 29.36 25.40
N GLU A 691 -6.18 28.15 25.64
CA GLU A 691 -5.09 27.56 24.85
C GLU A 691 -5.64 26.83 23.62
N ARG A 692 -5.11 27.12 22.42
CA ARG A 692 -5.46 26.44 21.15
C ARG A 692 -4.80 25.07 21.07
N ILE A 693 -5.60 24.01 21.06
CA ILE A 693 -5.13 22.60 21.08
C ILE A 693 -5.45 21.81 19.80
N ALA A 694 -6.33 22.33 18.95
CA ALA A 694 -6.59 21.79 17.63
C ALA A 694 -6.96 22.91 16.66
N THR A 695 -6.71 22.72 15.38
CA THR A 695 -7.01 23.70 14.34
C THR A 695 -7.65 23.05 13.11
N SER A 696 -8.42 23.84 12.37
CA SER A 696 -8.80 23.57 10.99
C SER A 696 -8.77 24.85 10.17
N TYR A 697 -8.05 24.84 9.04
CA TYR A 697 -8.40 25.72 7.94
C TYR A 697 -9.78 25.33 7.43
N GLY A 698 -10.65 26.32 7.33
CA GLY A 698 -11.95 26.20 6.74
C GLY A 698 -12.30 27.41 5.88
N ALA A 699 -13.41 27.31 5.17
CA ALA A 699 -13.97 28.41 4.41
C ALA A 699 -15.48 28.48 4.59
N ARG A 700 -16.02 29.66 4.91
CA ARG A 700 -17.45 29.94 4.85
C ARG A 700 -17.75 30.66 3.55
N TYR A 701 -18.59 30.07 2.72
CA TYR A 701 -18.98 30.66 1.44
C TYR A 701 -20.46 30.42 1.17
N GLY A 702 -21.23 31.50 1.01
CA GLY A 702 -22.68 31.43 1.09
C GLY A 702 -23.14 30.79 2.42
N ASN A 703 -24.04 29.82 2.33
CA ASN A 703 -24.57 29.11 3.51
C ASN A 703 -23.83 27.79 3.79
N ARG A 704 -22.56 27.68 3.41
CA ARG A 704 -21.78 26.44 3.57
C ARG A 704 -20.47 26.68 4.30
N LEU A 705 -20.07 25.71 5.11
CA LEU A 705 -18.76 25.65 5.75
C LEU A 705 -17.95 24.49 5.16
N PHE A 706 -16.74 24.77 4.69
CA PHE A 706 -15.80 23.80 4.16
C PHE A 706 -14.64 23.62 5.13
N LEU A 707 -14.19 22.39 5.39
CA LEU A 707 -13.06 22.08 6.28
C LEU A 707 -12.01 21.28 5.51
N PHE A 708 -10.74 21.72 5.43
CA PHE A 708 -9.76 21.10 4.51
C PHE A 708 -8.32 20.92 4.98
N LYS A 709 -7.85 21.58 6.05
CA LYS A 709 -6.57 21.21 6.68
C LYS A 709 -6.70 21.25 8.18
N THR A 710 -6.33 20.18 8.85
CA THR A 710 -6.64 19.96 10.26
C THR A 710 -5.40 19.57 11.04
N GLY A 711 -5.27 20.04 12.27
CA GLY A 711 -4.11 19.81 13.12
C GLY A 711 -4.52 19.68 14.58
N TYR A 712 -3.68 19.06 15.40
CA TYR A 712 -3.86 19.05 16.84
C TYR A 712 -2.54 18.83 17.57
N ASP A 713 -2.50 19.33 18.79
CA ASP A 713 -1.39 19.14 19.71
C ASP A 713 -1.38 17.70 20.30
N PRO A 714 -0.30 16.91 20.07
CA PRO A 714 -0.15 15.56 20.61
C PRO A 714 -0.26 15.45 22.13
N ALA A 715 0.07 16.51 22.89
CA ALA A 715 -0.05 16.49 24.36
C ALA A 715 -1.52 16.28 24.82
N HIS A 716 -2.46 16.52 23.92
CA HIS A 716 -3.90 16.38 24.15
C HIS A 716 -4.52 15.17 23.41
N ALA A 717 -3.71 14.28 22.80
CA ALA A 717 -4.16 13.16 21.96
C ALA A 717 -5.18 12.22 22.64
N GLN A 718 -5.07 12.03 23.96
CA GLN A 718 -5.96 11.25 24.82
C GLN A 718 -7.43 11.70 24.80
N CYS A 719 -7.69 12.97 24.44
CA CYS A 719 -9.03 13.54 24.28
C CYS A 719 -9.53 13.50 22.82
N SER A 720 -8.67 13.10 21.87
CA SER A 720 -8.92 13.20 20.43
C SER A 720 -9.37 14.61 20.00
N PRO A 721 -8.54 15.66 20.18
CA PRO A 721 -8.94 17.06 20.05
C PRO A 721 -9.58 17.38 18.70
N PHE A 722 -9.05 16.78 17.63
CA PHE A 722 -9.61 16.93 16.28
C PHE A 722 -11.09 16.52 16.19
N LYS A 723 -11.48 15.41 16.81
CA LYS A 723 -12.89 14.95 16.80
C LYS A 723 -13.81 15.91 17.52
N LEU A 724 -13.31 16.55 18.58
CA LEU A 724 -14.05 17.54 19.34
C LEU A 724 -14.11 18.87 18.59
N LEU A 725 -13.06 19.27 17.86
CA LEU A 725 -13.11 20.43 16.96
C LEU A 725 -14.24 20.28 15.93
N ILE A 726 -14.34 19.12 15.28
CA ILE A 726 -15.43 18.86 14.32
C ILE A 726 -16.80 18.89 15.01
N TYR A 727 -16.92 18.31 16.21
CA TYR A 727 -18.15 18.38 17.01
C TYR A 727 -18.62 19.82 17.23
N PHE A 728 -17.71 20.68 17.68
CA PHE A 728 -18.06 22.08 17.90
C PHE A 728 -18.32 22.83 16.59
N ALA A 729 -17.53 22.58 15.55
CA ALA A 729 -17.71 23.22 14.25
C ALA A 729 -19.07 22.90 13.62
N VAL A 730 -19.51 21.63 13.63
CA VAL A 730 -20.83 21.26 13.10
C VAL A 730 -21.95 21.83 13.97
N ARG A 731 -21.81 21.78 15.30
CA ARG A 731 -22.78 22.39 16.22
C ARG A 731 -22.92 23.89 16.00
N HIS A 732 -21.79 24.59 15.83
CA HIS A 732 -21.77 26.02 15.53
C HIS A 732 -22.41 26.31 14.17
N ALA A 733 -22.16 25.48 13.15
CA ALA A 733 -22.78 25.64 11.84
C ALA A 733 -24.33 25.55 11.88
N PHE A 734 -24.90 24.68 12.73
CA PHE A 734 -26.35 24.66 12.98
C PHE A 734 -26.84 25.95 13.65
N ALA A 735 -26.11 26.45 14.66
CA ALA A 735 -26.47 27.69 15.34
C ALA A 735 -26.44 28.91 14.42
N GLU A 736 -25.52 28.90 13.45
CA GLU A 736 -25.34 29.94 12.43
C GLU A 736 -26.33 29.84 11.25
N GLY A 737 -27.23 28.84 11.25
CA GLY A 737 -28.21 28.65 10.18
C GLY A 737 -27.58 28.28 8.82
N LEU A 738 -26.39 27.66 8.83
CA LEU A 738 -25.79 27.13 7.61
C LEU A 738 -26.61 25.96 7.08
N THR A 739 -26.49 25.67 5.78
CA THR A 739 -27.19 24.55 5.13
C THR A 739 -26.31 23.30 4.97
N GLU A 740 -24.98 23.46 5.00
CA GLU A 740 -24.03 22.37 4.76
C GLU A 740 -22.69 22.57 5.50
N VAL A 741 -22.16 21.49 6.08
CA VAL A 741 -20.73 21.36 6.41
C VAL A 741 -20.11 20.31 5.50
N ASP A 742 -19.13 20.72 4.68
CA ASP A 742 -18.42 19.87 3.73
C ASP A 742 -17.01 19.55 4.27
N PHE A 743 -16.74 18.27 4.51
CA PHE A 743 -15.46 17.83 5.07
C PHE A 743 -14.35 17.73 4.02
N LEU A 744 -14.69 17.93 2.73
CA LEU A 744 -13.80 17.80 1.58
C LEU A 744 -12.98 16.49 1.59
N GLY A 745 -12.03 16.35 0.66
CA GLY A 745 -11.18 15.15 0.54
C GLY A 745 -11.97 13.83 0.39
N ASP A 746 -11.31 12.70 0.66
CA ASP A 746 -11.93 11.37 0.54
C ASP A 746 -12.76 10.98 1.76
N ALA A 747 -13.63 9.96 1.57
CA ALA A 747 -14.53 9.37 2.56
C ALA A 747 -13.80 8.52 3.62
N GLU A 748 -12.95 9.18 4.41
CA GLU A 748 -12.25 8.56 5.51
C GLU A 748 -13.24 8.06 6.59
N PRO A 749 -12.98 6.91 7.25
CA PRO A 749 -13.91 6.32 8.21
C PRO A 749 -14.40 7.30 9.28
N TRP A 750 -13.52 8.22 9.67
CA TRP A 750 -13.79 9.20 10.71
C TRP A 750 -14.78 10.30 10.26
N LYS A 751 -14.84 10.64 8.97
CA LYS A 751 -15.83 11.57 8.38
C LYS A 751 -17.19 10.90 8.26
N LEU A 752 -17.19 9.61 7.92
CA LEU A 752 -18.40 8.81 7.77
C LEU A 752 -19.14 8.56 9.10
N GLU A 753 -18.46 8.71 10.24
CA GLU A 753 -19.11 8.71 11.56
C GLU A 753 -20.09 9.91 11.74
N TRP A 754 -19.88 11.01 11.01
CA TRP A 754 -20.73 12.20 11.05
C TRP A 754 -21.86 12.16 10.01
N THR A 755 -21.64 11.47 8.89
CA THR A 755 -22.60 11.48 7.79
C THR A 755 -22.38 10.27 6.88
N PRO A 756 -23.45 9.58 6.46
CA PRO A 756 -23.36 8.60 5.38
C PRO A 756 -23.39 9.27 3.99
N THR A 757 -23.67 10.57 3.92
CA THR A 757 -23.86 11.30 2.65
C THR A 757 -22.53 11.77 2.11
N THR A 758 -22.26 11.46 0.84
CA THR A 758 -21.07 11.86 0.12
C THR A 758 -21.41 12.53 -1.21
N ARG A 759 -20.43 13.25 -1.78
CA ARG A 759 -20.48 13.86 -3.10
C ARG A 759 -19.38 13.28 -3.96
N ALA A 760 -19.75 12.58 -5.04
CA ALA A 760 -18.78 11.97 -5.94
C ALA A 760 -18.08 13.02 -6.81
N HIS A 761 -16.81 12.76 -7.12
CA HIS A 761 -16.00 13.58 -8.02
C HIS A 761 -15.40 12.73 -9.13
N HIS A 762 -15.31 13.34 -10.30
CA HIS A 762 -14.94 12.68 -11.54
C HIS A 762 -13.78 13.40 -12.22
N TRP A 763 -12.97 12.62 -12.94
CA TRP A 763 -11.96 13.12 -13.85
C TRP A 763 -12.39 12.78 -15.27
N LEU A 764 -12.63 13.81 -16.08
CA LEU A 764 -12.88 13.66 -17.50
C LEU A 764 -11.57 13.71 -18.26
N PHE A 765 -11.33 12.70 -19.09
CA PHE A 765 -10.23 12.66 -20.03
C PHE A 765 -10.79 12.71 -21.45
N VAL A 766 -10.35 13.68 -22.23
CA VAL A 766 -10.61 13.75 -23.66
C VAL A 766 -9.30 13.62 -24.40
N PHE A 767 -9.26 12.73 -25.39
CA PHE A 767 -8.08 12.43 -26.20
C PHE A 767 -8.29 13.04 -27.57
N ALA A 768 -7.33 13.85 -28.00
CA ALA A 768 -7.36 14.44 -29.34
C ALA A 768 -7.55 13.34 -30.41
N ASN A 769 -8.14 13.69 -31.56
CA ASN A 769 -8.40 12.72 -32.62
C ASN A 769 -7.13 12.39 -33.44
N THR A 770 -6.09 11.89 -32.77
CA THR A 770 -4.82 11.46 -33.38
C THR A 770 -4.54 10.00 -33.05
N SER A 771 -3.80 9.29 -33.91
CA SER A 771 -3.43 7.89 -33.69
C SER A 771 -2.74 7.67 -32.34
N ARG A 772 -1.90 8.63 -31.94
CA ARG A 772 -1.20 8.64 -30.66
C ARG A 772 -2.15 8.72 -29.48
N ALA A 773 -3.10 9.65 -29.51
CA ALA A 773 -4.08 9.87 -28.44
C ALA A 773 -5.11 8.73 -28.36
N ARG A 774 -5.45 8.09 -29.49
CA ARG A 774 -6.26 6.86 -29.51
C ARG A 774 -5.58 5.67 -28.81
N VAL A 775 -4.27 5.49 -28.99
CA VAL A 775 -3.50 4.47 -28.24
C VAL A 775 -3.52 4.76 -26.74
N LEU A 776 -3.40 6.03 -26.35
CA LEU A 776 -3.46 6.45 -24.95
C LEU A 776 -4.83 6.24 -24.33
N HIS A 777 -5.91 6.50 -25.07
CA HIS A 777 -7.27 6.18 -24.65
C HIS A 777 -7.42 4.68 -24.41
N HIS A 778 -6.99 3.86 -25.35
CA HIS A 778 -7.07 2.40 -25.21
C HIS A 778 -6.25 1.91 -23.99
N ALA A 779 -5.04 2.43 -23.79
CA ALA A 779 -4.20 2.13 -22.64
C ALA A 779 -4.88 2.52 -21.32
N LYS A 780 -5.48 3.72 -21.26
CA LYS A 780 -6.09 4.24 -20.03
C LYS A 780 -7.47 3.66 -19.74
N PHE A 781 -8.34 3.42 -20.72
CA PHE A 781 -9.75 3.06 -20.48
C PHE A 781 -10.11 1.62 -20.82
N ARG A 782 -9.26 0.91 -21.58
CA ARG A 782 -9.45 -0.53 -21.82
C ARG A 782 -8.43 -1.36 -21.07
N LEU A 783 -7.15 -1.03 -21.17
CA LEU A 783 -6.10 -1.79 -20.50
C LEU A 783 -6.03 -1.49 -19.00
N ALA A 784 -6.00 -0.22 -18.58
CA ALA A 784 -5.86 0.11 -17.16
C ALA A 784 -7.03 -0.32 -16.26
N PRO A 785 -8.33 -0.26 -16.66
CA PRO A 785 -9.43 -0.74 -15.82
C PRO A 785 -9.55 -2.26 -15.83
N VAL A 786 -9.15 -2.95 -16.91
CA VAL A 786 -8.94 -4.41 -16.86
C VAL A 786 -7.84 -4.73 -15.86
N LEU A 787 -6.71 -4.02 -15.92
CA LEU A 787 -5.66 -4.13 -14.91
C LEU A 787 -6.14 -3.71 -13.51
N LYS A 788 -7.10 -2.77 -13.37
CA LYS A 788 -7.68 -2.29 -12.09
C LYS A 788 -8.76 -3.23 -11.53
N ARG A 789 -9.54 -3.93 -12.36
CA ARG A 789 -10.50 -5.00 -11.96
C ARG A 789 -9.81 -6.32 -11.67
N TRP A 790 -8.65 -6.56 -12.28
CA TRP A 790 -7.72 -7.60 -11.84
C TRP A 790 -7.07 -7.22 -10.49
N ARG A 791 -7.19 -5.94 -10.12
CA ARG A 791 -6.73 -5.28 -8.90
C ARG A 791 -7.86 -4.90 -7.89
N ALA A 792 -9.10 -5.32 -8.10
CA ALA A 792 -10.12 -5.37 -7.04
C ALA A 792 -10.46 -6.84 -6.83
#